data_AF-A0A916MJS1-F1
#
_entry.id   AF-A0A916MJS1-F1
#
_cell.length_a   1.000
_cell.length_b   1.000
_cell.length_c   1.000
_cell.angle_alpha   90.00
_cell.angle_beta   90.00
_cell.angle_gamma   90.00
#
_symmetry.space_group_name_H-M   'P 1'
#
loop_
_entity.id
_entity.type
_entity.pdbx_description
1 polymer ?
#
loop_
_entity_poly.entity_id
_entity_poly.type
_entity_poly.pdbx_seq_one_letter_code
_entity_poly.pdbx_strand_id
1 'polypeptide(L)'
;MFQKTSGFRLRLFIYLAGVELVLSGAVTAFLAARQGLESTLAISVLVAFAGLICFFIPGFLKQKEGLEKGVMDVLKGTIGRWLPFVVILLLAVFFYITSPNANIIVLLAPLLICVWLIGLEFLLLLYPSEVYKEDKVAGLSNHKGKVFGIVSLLLAYGFLLLPSRVPTWFDGFPWDSQIEFIFCALILPLTLVVGWKTFTKRFFAVSFALLFIFKFIFFSLLPQSGLGIFAFSGEEAFSIDQWERSYQTFATPGYTEIINRPYYGLREFPIEWINRHAGVEKREFWLKLELSGYVNLKQDERLVFIVQGARERQVELLDINTQEAVPLAFIERIEDADKKLYKSIPSSGEVKIQGTLLFDVYGKMRLEPILLYPDGSTKSLFESPRVWASLEGAKFPTNQVNTFGFILNTLSLLFAGLILAGLFIGTYALWKDGKISPVDLYLASSGLPLFFVASLVHNQYVNVLAITVVLVFCAAKLFDLSLFQSHFSGKVFLFSIGIAVLCMFVALDLDELRMVNTFPPIHDGLEYQTFAHNIFVKQDFFLFNTPPRAYKVLFPYIVGFLHVLFGQSVAPQLFSYAWCAVLSGVIIVELAKELRMTARASLVVAVFYLLTLFPYLIYMYYFRFGLIEPFSTTLLLLTYYFAIKRRIQSMFLSGILTVLLRMDYLGITFAAFLLASMPMLGLLKEAWGQFFDWLGKNWKLLAGYMTALCLPILLVILGYFLFVPNYMLNAPDTDQKSLTSIPESVFRVIAGGTMEDLRTNFTETPADALLTSVPLLIGFALVLGTVFLRTGILKQLDLRLGLIALSLLPAYIFVRPTVYLPRFSLPLLPIDLILISLFLCHLNPGKWALQQSQPEP
;
A
#
# COMPACT_ATOMS: atom_id res chain seq x y z
N MET A 1 0.84 -3.19 -48.24
CA MET A 1 -0.22 -2.50 -47.47
C MET A 1 0.31 -1.82 -46.20
N PHE A 2 1.16 -2.49 -45.38
CA PHE A 2 1.70 -1.94 -44.11
C PHE A 2 2.64 -0.71 -44.22
N GLN A 3 3.32 -0.47 -45.35
CA GLN A 3 4.14 0.75 -45.53
C GLN A 3 3.29 2.01 -45.79
N LYS A 4 2.08 1.87 -46.38
CA LYS A 4 1.16 3.01 -46.58
C LYS A 4 0.54 3.51 -45.27
N THR A 5 0.55 2.69 -44.21
CA THR A 5 -0.07 3.04 -42.92
C THR A 5 0.84 3.84 -41.97
N SER A 6 2.17 3.76 -42.09
CA SER A 6 3.06 4.47 -41.14
C SER A 6 3.03 5.98 -41.30
N GLY A 7 2.98 6.47 -42.54
CA GLY A 7 2.91 7.91 -42.81
C GLY A 7 1.58 8.54 -42.41
N PHE A 8 0.49 7.79 -42.54
CA PHE A 8 -0.81 8.22 -42.00
C PHE A 8 -0.77 8.34 -40.47
N ARG A 9 -0.20 7.36 -39.76
CA ARG A 9 -0.09 7.40 -38.28
C ARG A 9 0.77 8.56 -37.79
N LEU A 10 1.89 8.85 -38.46
CA LEU A 10 2.73 10.02 -38.14
C LEU A 10 1.97 11.33 -38.27
N ARG A 11 1.25 11.51 -39.38
CA ARG A 11 0.45 12.71 -39.60
C ARG A 11 -0.69 12.82 -38.59
N LEU A 12 -1.37 11.71 -38.28
CA LEU A 12 -2.42 11.69 -37.26
C LEU A 12 -1.89 12.07 -35.88
N PHE A 13 -0.73 11.52 -35.48
CA PHE A 13 -0.06 11.89 -34.23
C PHE A 13 0.25 13.39 -34.16
N ILE A 14 0.82 13.97 -35.23
CA ILE A 14 1.14 15.40 -35.26
C ILE A 14 -0.12 16.27 -35.18
N TYR A 15 -1.21 15.85 -35.82
CA TYR A 15 -2.49 16.56 -35.73
C TYR A 15 -3.08 16.52 -34.32
N LEU A 16 -3.08 15.35 -33.67
CA LEU A 16 -3.61 15.21 -32.31
C LEU A 16 -2.78 16.02 -31.31
N ALA A 17 -1.45 15.89 -31.33
CA ALA A 17 -0.56 16.71 -30.53
C ALA A 17 -0.79 18.22 -30.76
N GLY A 18 -1.05 18.64 -32.02
CA GLY A 18 -1.40 20.02 -32.34
C GLY A 18 -2.69 20.50 -31.68
N VAL A 19 -3.77 19.70 -31.73
CA VAL A 19 -5.05 19.99 -31.06
C VAL A 19 -4.86 20.10 -29.55
N GLU A 20 -4.15 19.15 -28.95
CA GLU A 20 -3.91 19.10 -27.51
C GLU A 20 -3.12 20.32 -27.00
N LEU A 21 -2.07 20.72 -27.72
CA LEU A 21 -1.27 21.91 -27.39
C LEU A 21 -2.10 23.19 -27.49
N VAL A 22 -2.96 23.33 -28.50
CA VAL A 22 -3.87 24.48 -28.61
C VAL A 22 -4.85 24.53 -27.45
N LEU A 23 -5.52 23.41 -27.13
CA LEU A 23 -6.51 23.36 -26.07
C LEU A 23 -5.89 23.57 -24.70
N SER A 24 -4.80 22.86 -24.39
CA SER A 24 -4.12 22.99 -23.10
C SER A 24 -3.53 24.39 -22.90
N GLY A 25 -2.87 24.94 -23.92
CA GLY A 25 -2.36 26.31 -23.91
C GLY A 25 -3.47 27.35 -23.73
N ALA A 26 -4.60 27.22 -24.44
CA ALA A 26 -5.72 28.15 -24.30
C ALA A 26 -6.39 28.07 -22.92
N VAL A 27 -6.61 26.87 -22.38
CA VAL A 27 -7.22 26.68 -21.05
C VAL A 27 -6.29 27.21 -19.96
N THR A 28 -4.99 26.87 -20.00
CA THR A 28 -4.03 27.40 -19.02
C THR A 28 -3.86 28.91 -19.15
N ALA A 29 -3.87 29.47 -20.37
CA ALA A 29 -3.84 30.92 -20.57
C ALA A 29 -5.05 31.61 -19.94
N PHE A 30 -6.25 31.05 -20.12
CA PHE A 30 -7.46 31.57 -19.50
C PHE A 30 -7.38 31.54 -17.96
N LEU A 31 -6.93 30.43 -17.39
CA LEU A 31 -6.75 30.29 -15.94
C LEU A 31 -5.67 31.25 -15.40
N ALA A 32 -4.55 31.39 -16.11
CA ALA A 32 -3.44 32.27 -15.74
C ALA A 32 -3.86 33.75 -15.81
N ALA A 33 -4.59 34.14 -16.85
CA ALA A 33 -5.13 35.49 -17.00
C ALA A 33 -6.11 35.83 -15.85
N ARG A 34 -6.98 34.88 -15.47
CA ARG A 34 -7.91 35.05 -14.35
C ARG A 34 -7.19 35.23 -13.00
N GLN A 35 -6.02 34.63 -12.84
CA GLN A 35 -5.22 34.70 -11.62
C GLN A 35 -4.15 35.80 -11.63
N GLY A 36 -4.02 36.57 -12.71
CA GLY A 36 -3.02 37.65 -12.83
C GLY A 36 -1.58 37.15 -12.98
N LEU A 37 -1.36 35.96 -13.54
CA LEU A 37 -0.05 35.32 -13.66
C LEU A 37 0.55 35.51 -15.07
N GLU A 38 1.23 36.63 -15.28
CA GLU A 38 1.73 37.06 -16.61
C GLU A 38 2.74 36.08 -17.24
N SER A 39 3.64 35.51 -16.44
CA SER A 39 4.65 34.57 -16.95
C SER A 39 4.02 33.25 -17.42
N THR A 40 3.08 32.69 -16.65
CA THR A 40 2.34 31.49 -17.03
C THR A 40 1.43 31.75 -18.23
N LEU A 41 0.83 32.94 -18.32
CA LEU A 41 0.05 33.37 -19.47
C LEU A 41 0.91 33.40 -20.74
N ALA A 42 2.09 34.02 -20.70
CA ALA A 42 2.99 34.08 -21.85
C ALA A 42 3.41 32.68 -22.32
N ILE A 43 3.80 31.80 -21.39
CA ILE A 43 4.19 30.42 -21.70
C ILE A 43 3.03 29.65 -22.34
N SER A 44 1.82 29.74 -21.77
CA SER A 44 0.66 29.00 -22.26
C SER A 44 0.15 29.48 -23.64
N VAL A 45 0.25 30.79 -23.92
CA VAL A 45 0.02 31.33 -25.27
C VAL A 45 1.05 30.80 -26.27
N LEU A 46 2.33 30.72 -25.89
CA LEU A 46 3.38 30.15 -26.74
C LEU A 46 3.14 28.67 -27.02
N VAL A 47 2.68 27.90 -26.02
CA VAL A 47 2.28 26.50 -26.21
C VAL A 47 1.10 26.37 -27.18
N ALA A 48 0.07 27.20 -27.04
CA ALA A 48 -1.06 27.20 -27.98
C ALA A 48 -0.61 27.53 -29.41
N PHE A 49 0.30 28.49 -29.56
CA PHE A 49 0.87 28.85 -30.86
C PHE A 49 1.71 27.71 -31.45
N ALA A 50 2.50 27.00 -30.64
CA ALA A 50 3.21 25.81 -31.08
C ALA A 50 2.25 24.73 -31.61
N GLY A 51 1.10 24.53 -30.93
CA GLY A 51 0.03 23.67 -31.41
C GLY A 51 -0.54 24.08 -32.77
N LEU A 52 -0.71 25.39 -33.02
CA LEU A 52 -1.14 25.90 -34.33
C LEU A 52 -0.12 25.57 -35.43
N ILE A 53 1.18 25.68 -35.14
CA ILE A 53 2.25 25.31 -36.08
C ILE A 53 2.16 23.82 -36.46
N CYS A 54 1.83 22.94 -35.51
CA CYS A 54 1.71 21.50 -35.77
C CYS A 54 0.68 21.17 -36.87
N PHE A 55 -0.37 21.97 -37.10
CA PHE A 55 -1.33 21.71 -38.19
C PHE A 55 -0.73 21.86 -39.60
N PHE A 56 0.35 22.63 -39.75
CA PHE A 56 1.00 22.84 -41.05
C PHE A 56 2.04 21.77 -41.39
N ILE A 57 2.60 21.10 -40.38
CA ILE A 57 3.67 20.11 -40.53
C ILE A 57 3.23 18.89 -41.38
N PRO A 58 2.04 18.29 -41.20
CA PRO A 58 1.59 17.15 -41.99
C PRO A 58 1.49 17.46 -43.50
N GLY A 59 1.08 18.69 -43.86
CA GLY A 59 1.02 19.15 -45.24
C GLY A 59 2.40 19.23 -45.88
N PHE A 60 3.39 19.72 -45.12
CA PHE A 60 4.78 19.78 -45.55
C PHE A 60 5.42 18.39 -45.69
N LEU A 61 5.19 17.49 -44.72
CA LEU A 61 5.69 16.12 -44.77
C LEU A 61 5.13 15.34 -45.96
N LYS A 62 3.84 15.55 -46.30
CA LYS A 62 3.21 14.92 -47.47
C LYS A 62 3.89 15.31 -48.79
N GLN A 63 4.50 16.49 -48.89
CA GLN A 63 5.21 16.94 -50.09
C GLN A 63 6.64 16.41 -50.18
N LYS A 64 7.22 15.92 -49.07
CA LYS A 64 8.62 15.47 -48.99
C LYS A 64 8.70 14.07 -48.36
N GLU A 65 8.37 13.04 -49.14
CA GLU A 65 8.38 11.63 -48.67
C GLU A 65 9.72 11.21 -48.03
N GLY A 66 10.86 11.72 -48.52
CA GLY A 66 12.18 11.44 -47.94
C GLY A 66 12.36 11.98 -46.51
N LEU A 67 11.76 13.13 -46.20
CA LEU A 67 11.78 13.72 -44.86
C LEU A 67 10.87 12.94 -43.91
N GLU A 68 9.68 12.56 -44.36
CA GLU A 68 8.73 11.73 -43.60
C GLU A 68 9.37 10.40 -43.20
N LYS A 69 10.07 9.75 -44.14
CA LYS A 69 10.82 8.52 -43.87
C LYS A 69 11.96 8.76 -42.88
N GLY A 70 12.76 9.81 -43.06
CA GLY A 70 13.85 10.15 -42.15
C GLY A 70 13.38 10.41 -40.72
N VAL A 71 12.27 11.14 -40.55
CA VAL A 71 11.65 11.36 -39.24
C VAL A 71 11.18 10.03 -38.64
N MET A 72 10.50 9.19 -39.41
CA MET A 72 10.07 7.87 -38.92
C MET A 72 11.25 6.96 -38.53
N ASP A 73 12.37 7.03 -39.25
CA ASP A 73 13.57 6.23 -38.95
C ASP A 73 14.20 6.70 -37.63
N VAL A 74 14.26 8.01 -37.38
CA VAL A 74 14.70 8.57 -36.08
C VAL A 74 13.75 8.16 -34.94
N LEU A 75 12.44 8.29 -35.16
CA LEU A 75 11.42 7.96 -34.17
C LEU A 75 11.34 6.45 -33.86
N LYS A 76 11.66 5.59 -34.83
CA LYS A 76 11.75 4.14 -34.63
C LYS A 76 13.10 3.69 -34.04
N GLY A 77 14.12 4.51 -34.18
CA GLY A 77 15.45 4.31 -33.60
C GLY A 77 15.43 4.31 -32.08
N THR A 78 16.57 3.99 -31.47
CA THR A 78 16.72 3.88 -30.01
C THR A 78 16.24 5.14 -29.29
N ILE A 79 16.60 6.33 -29.79
CA ILE A 79 16.24 7.62 -29.18
C ILE A 79 14.72 7.82 -29.16
N GLY A 80 14.03 7.58 -30.28
CA GLY A 80 12.58 7.74 -30.35
C GLY A 80 11.81 6.80 -29.41
N ARG A 81 12.33 5.59 -29.15
CA ARG A 81 11.72 4.65 -28.19
C ARG A 81 11.76 5.13 -26.74
N TRP A 82 12.78 5.93 -26.38
CA TRP A 82 12.92 6.48 -25.03
C TRP A 82 12.18 7.81 -24.84
N LEU A 83 11.81 8.50 -25.92
CA LEU A 83 11.22 9.83 -25.87
C LEU A 83 9.99 9.93 -24.92
N PRO A 84 9.02 9.01 -24.93
CA PRO A 84 7.88 9.08 -24.00
C PRO A 84 8.31 8.96 -22.53
N PHE A 85 9.30 8.11 -22.23
CA PHE A 85 9.79 7.93 -20.86
C PHE A 85 10.61 9.14 -20.38
N VAL A 86 11.32 9.81 -21.29
CA VAL A 86 11.99 11.09 -20.99
C VAL A 86 10.95 12.13 -20.58
N VAL A 87 9.79 12.19 -21.25
CA VAL A 87 8.70 13.09 -20.86
C VAL A 87 8.23 12.85 -19.42
N ILE A 88 7.98 11.59 -19.04
CA ILE A 88 7.59 11.24 -17.66
C ILE A 88 8.68 11.62 -16.65
N LEU A 89 9.94 11.35 -16.97
CA LEU A 89 11.07 11.72 -16.12
C LEU A 89 11.16 13.23 -15.94
N LEU A 90 11.01 14.00 -17.01
CA LEU A 90 11.00 15.47 -16.95
C LEU A 90 9.84 16.00 -16.10
N LEU A 91 8.65 15.40 -16.19
CA LEU A 91 7.51 15.76 -15.32
C LEU A 91 7.83 15.47 -13.84
N ALA A 92 8.37 14.29 -13.54
CA ALA A 92 8.75 13.94 -12.16
C ALA A 92 9.85 14.88 -11.61
N VAL A 93 10.87 15.18 -12.41
CA VAL A 93 11.94 16.12 -12.06
C VAL A 93 11.39 17.53 -11.87
N PHE A 94 10.45 17.97 -12.72
CA PHE A 94 9.77 19.25 -12.57
C PHE A 94 9.04 19.33 -11.22
N PHE A 95 8.25 18.34 -10.86
CA PHE A 95 7.55 18.30 -9.57
C PHE A 95 8.54 18.29 -8.38
N TYR A 96 9.59 17.49 -8.46
CA TYR A 96 10.60 17.41 -7.41
C TYR A 96 11.32 18.75 -7.20
N ILE A 97 11.81 19.38 -8.27
CA ILE A 97 12.58 20.63 -8.18
C ILE A 97 11.68 21.80 -7.79
N THR A 98 10.50 21.92 -8.39
CA THR A 98 9.66 23.11 -8.20
C THR A 98 8.79 23.01 -6.95
N SER A 99 8.53 21.81 -6.43
CA SER A 99 7.63 21.54 -5.30
C SER A 99 6.38 22.44 -5.33
N PRO A 100 5.64 22.44 -6.46
CA PRO A 100 4.64 23.45 -6.73
C PRO A 100 3.49 23.30 -5.74
N ASN A 101 2.92 24.42 -5.27
CA ASN A 101 1.72 24.35 -4.46
C ASN A 101 0.52 23.81 -5.28
N ALA A 102 -0.53 23.34 -4.60
CA ALA A 102 -1.70 22.77 -5.25
C ALA A 102 -2.36 23.73 -6.27
N ASN A 103 -2.34 25.04 -6.00
CA ASN A 103 -2.90 26.05 -6.91
C ASN A 103 -2.14 26.13 -8.24
N ILE A 104 -0.80 26.09 -8.19
CA ILE A 104 0.05 26.06 -9.38
C ILE A 104 -0.17 24.76 -10.17
N ILE A 105 -0.40 23.63 -9.49
CA ILE A 105 -0.74 22.38 -10.18
C ILE A 105 -2.05 22.51 -10.92
N VAL A 106 -3.12 23.00 -10.28
CA VAL A 106 -4.42 23.17 -10.94
C VAL A 106 -4.29 24.08 -12.18
N LEU A 107 -3.48 25.12 -12.08
CA LEU A 107 -3.18 26.03 -13.18
C LEU A 107 -2.44 25.34 -14.34
N LEU A 108 -1.40 24.55 -14.02
CA LEU A 108 -0.57 23.86 -15.00
C LEU A 108 -1.14 22.52 -15.46
N ALA A 109 -2.18 22.00 -14.81
CA ALA A 109 -2.75 20.68 -15.09
C ALA A 109 -3.09 20.46 -16.57
N PRO A 110 -3.70 21.41 -17.32
CA PRO A 110 -3.96 21.21 -18.74
C PRO A 110 -2.68 20.96 -19.55
N LEU A 111 -1.60 21.70 -19.27
CA LEU A 111 -0.31 21.55 -19.93
C LEU A 111 0.36 20.23 -19.55
N LEU A 112 0.36 19.87 -18.27
CA LEU A 112 0.96 18.62 -17.78
C LEU A 112 0.24 17.40 -18.35
N ILE A 113 -1.09 17.44 -18.42
CA ILE A 113 -1.92 16.40 -19.04
C ILE A 113 -1.65 16.32 -20.55
N CYS A 114 -1.53 17.45 -21.25
CA CYS A 114 -1.19 17.46 -22.67
C CYS A 114 0.18 16.84 -22.93
N VAL A 115 1.21 17.22 -22.17
CA VAL A 115 2.55 16.63 -22.29
C VAL A 115 2.52 15.12 -22.05
N TRP A 116 1.73 14.66 -21.09
CA TRP A 116 1.50 13.24 -20.83
C TRP A 116 0.76 12.54 -21.99
N LEU A 117 -0.30 13.13 -22.52
CA LEU A 117 -1.08 12.58 -23.63
C LEU A 117 -0.21 12.41 -24.89
N ILE A 118 0.60 13.42 -25.25
CA ILE A 118 1.53 13.33 -26.38
C ILE A 118 2.47 12.12 -26.24
N GLY A 119 2.97 11.84 -25.03
CA GLY A 119 3.80 10.66 -24.77
C GLY A 119 3.05 9.35 -25.00
N LEU A 120 1.79 9.28 -24.56
CA LEU A 120 0.93 8.11 -24.75
C LEU A 120 0.54 7.90 -26.23
N GLU A 121 0.14 8.97 -26.92
CA GLU A 121 -0.21 8.95 -28.35
C GLU A 121 0.98 8.53 -29.21
N PHE A 122 2.19 8.98 -28.86
CA PHE A 122 3.42 8.55 -29.52
C PHE A 122 3.55 7.03 -29.47
N LEU A 123 3.33 6.42 -28.30
CA LEU A 123 3.40 4.98 -28.14
C LEU A 123 2.30 4.25 -28.90
N LEU A 124 1.07 4.76 -28.87
CA LEU A 124 -0.08 4.14 -29.54
C LEU A 124 0.01 4.25 -31.06
N LEU A 125 0.49 5.36 -31.61
CA LEU A 125 0.44 5.61 -33.05
C LEU A 125 1.75 5.27 -33.76
N LEU A 126 2.90 5.52 -33.13
CA LEU A 126 4.20 5.49 -33.81
C LEU A 126 5.07 4.31 -33.42
N TYR A 127 4.81 3.67 -32.27
CA TYR A 127 5.60 2.52 -31.86
C TYR A 127 5.31 1.31 -32.78
N PRO A 128 6.34 0.70 -33.41
CA PRO A 128 6.13 -0.42 -34.30
C PRO A 128 5.62 -1.63 -33.51
N SER A 129 4.42 -2.10 -33.88
CA SER A 129 3.81 -3.34 -33.36
C SER A 129 4.50 -4.59 -33.92
N GLU A 130 5.80 -4.55 -34.21
CA GLU A 130 6.50 -5.71 -34.77
C GLU A 130 6.25 -6.91 -33.87
N VAL A 131 5.52 -7.84 -34.48
CA VAL A 131 4.77 -8.90 -33.85
C VAL A 131 5.68 -9.63 -32.89
N TYR A 132 5.28 -9.61 -31.62
CA TYR A 132 5.78 -10.49 -30.57
C TYR A 132 5.78 -11.92 -31.11
N LYS A 133 6.94 -12.38 -31.60
CA LYS A 133 7.15 -13.79 -31.86
C LYS A 133 7.28 -14.44 -30.50
N GLU A 134 6.31 -15.29 -30.16
CA GLU A 134 6.42 -16.22 -29.05
C GLU A 134 7.64 -17.11 -29.27
N ASP A 135 8.80 -16.69 -28.77
CA ASP A 135 9.88 -17.62 -28.54
C ASP A 135 9.44 -18.55 -27.41
N LYS A 136 9.20 -19.82 -27.76
CA LYS A 136 9.00 -20.92 -26.81
C LYS A 136 10.29 -21.08 -25.99
N VAL A 137 10.46 -20.27 -24.94
CA VAL A 137 11.56 -20.43 -23.99
C VAL A 137 11.25 -21.64 -23.10
N ALA A 138 12.03 -22.70 -23.32
CA ALA A 138 12.03 -23.92 -22.52
C ALA A 138 12.24 -23.61 -21.03
N GLY A 139 11.21 -23.83 -20.22
CA GLY A 139 11.24 -23.68 -18.78
C GLY A 139 11.65 -24.97 -18.08
N LEU A 140 12.94 -25.29 -18.06
CA LEU A 140 13.47 -26.25 -17.08
C LEU A 140 13.60 -25.53 -15.73
N SER A 141 12.59 -25.69 -14.87
CA SER A 141 12.64 -25.15 -13.51
C SER A 141 13.64 -25.97 -12.68
N ASN A 142 14.87 -25.51 -12.61
CA ASN A 142 15.90 -26.13 -11.77
C ASN A 142 15.57 -25.87 -10.29
N HIS A 143 15.27 -26.92 -9.52
CA HIS A 143 14.86 -26.82 -8.11
C HIS A 143 15.88 -26.03 -7.26
N LYS A 144 17.17 -26.12 -7.61
CA LYS A 144 18.27 -25.36 -6.99
C LYS A 144 18.08 -23.84 -7.08
N GLY A 145 17.47 -23.33 -8.14
CA GLY A 145 17.22 -21.88 -8.30
C GLY A 145 16.22 -21.34 -7.28
N LYS A 146 15.19 -22.11 -6.91
CA LYS A 146 14.18 -21.67 -5.93
C LYS A 146 14.80 -21.42 -4.55
N VAL A 147 15.74 -22.27 -4.14
CA VAL A 147 16.46 -22.15 -2.85
C VAL A 147 17.27 -20.85 -2.83
N PHE A 148 18.05 -20.56 -3.87
CA PHE A 148 18.79 -19.29 -3.96
C PHE A 148 17.88 -18.05 -3.92
N GLY A 149 16.69 -18.13 -4.53
CA GLY A 149 15.71 -17.04 -4.46
C GLY A 149 15.26 -16.77 -3.03
N ILE A 150 14.86 -17.82 -2.30
CA ILE A 150 14.44 -17.71 -0.89
C ILE A 150 15.57 -17.17 -0.01
N VAL A 151 16.79 -17.73 -0.15
CA VAL A 151 17.96 -17.28 0.62
C VAL A 151 18.29 -15.82 0.33
N SER A 152 18.26 -15.40 -0.94
CA SER A 152 18.49 -14.00 -1.32
C SER A 152 17.50 -13.05 -0.66
N LEU A 153 16.22 -13.44 -0.55
CA LEU A 153 15.24 -12.62 0.16
C LEU A 153 15.49 -12.54 1.65
N LEU A 154 15.75 -13.69 2.28
CA LEU A 154 15.98 -13.71 3.72
C LEU A 154 17.18 -12.83 4.07
N LEU A 155 18.23 -12.85 3.24
CA LEU A 155 19.38 -11.96 3.39
C LEU A 155 19.04 -10.49 3.11
N ALA A 156 18.20 -10.21 2.11
CA ALA A 156 17.77 -8.84 1.81
C ALA A 156 16.90 -8.24 2.94
N TYR A 157 15.94 -9.01 3.46
CA TYR A 157 15.17 -8.62 4.63
C TYR A 157 16.04 -8.55 5.89
N GLY A 158 16.98 -9.47 6.07
CA GLY A 158 17.96 -9.42 7.16
C GLY A 158 18.79 -8.14 7.15
N PHE A 159 19.21 -7.68 5.96
CA PHE A 159 19.92 -6.41 5.82
C PHE A 159 19.03 -5.22 6.26
N LEU A 160 17.77 -5.21 5.89
CA LEU A 160 16.83 -4.17 6.30
C LEU A 160 16.48 -4.25 7.80
N LEU A 161 16.37 -5.44 8.37
CA LEU A 161 16.00 -5.62 9.78
C LEU A 161 17.13 -5.21 10.74
N LEU A 162 18.39 -5.42 10.36
CA LEU A 162 19.52 -5.09 11.22
C LEU A 162 19.64 -3.58 11.45
N PRO A 163 19.67 -3.09 12.70
CA PRO A 163 19.94 -1.70 12.99
C PRO A 163 21.36 -1.29 12.57
N SER A 164 21.51 -0.12 11.95
CA SER A 164 22.81 0.46 11.62
C SER A 164 23.53 1.03 12.85
N ARG A 165 22.78 1.30 13.93
CA ARG A 165 23.21 1.93 15.21
C ARG A 165 23.77 3.35 15.10
N VAL A 166 24.07 3.82 13.89
CA VAL A 166 24.45 5.20 13.57
C VAL A 166 23.55 5.71 12.45
N PRO A 167 23.37 7.05 12.29
CA PRO A 167 22.49 7.60 11.25
C PRO A 167 22.94 7.24 9.83
N THR A 168 22.04 6.63 9.07
CA THR A 168 22.22 6.12 7.71
C THR A 168 20.91 6.22 6.91
N TRP A 169 20.92 5.93 5.61
CA TRP A 169 19.69 5.91 4.81
C TRP A 169 18.77 4.72 5.11
N PHE A 170 19.33 3.61 5.59
CA PHE A 170 18.59 2.43 6.05
C PHE A 170 19.07 2.10 7.47
N ASP A 171 18.54 2.86 8.43
CA ASP A 171 18.84 2.75 9.86
C ASP A 171 18.44 1.41 10.45
N GLY A 172 17.57 0.68 9.76
CA GLY A 172 17.09 -0.63 10.17
C GLY A 172 15.81 -0.53 10.96
N PHE A 173 15.47 -1.60 11.66
CA PHE A 173 14.23 -1.67 12.42
C PHE A 173 14.21 -0.66 13.60
N PRO A 174 13.12 0.12 13.80
CA PRO A 174 11.91 0.20 12.97
C PRO A 174 12.10 1.04 11.69
N TRP A 175 11.45 0.65 10.59
CA TRP A 175 11.50 1.32 9.28
C TRP A 175 10.64 2.58 9.21
N ASP A 176 10.89 3.51 10.11
CA ASP A 176 10.07 4.70 10.33
C ASP A 176 10.47 5.90 9.45
N SER A 177 11.55 5.77 8.66
CA SER A 177 11.97 6.78 7.70
C SER A 177 11.17 6.65 6.40
N GLN A 178 10.94 7.79 5.73
CA GLN A 178 10.20 7.80 4.46
C GLN A 178 10.88 6.94 3.38
N ILE A 179 12.22 6.94 3.34
CA ILE A 179 12.98 6.15 2.36
C ILE A 179 12.82 4.66 2.64
N GLU A 180 13.01 4.23 3.89
CA GLU A 180 12.83 2.82 4.27
C GLU A 180 11.39 2.36 4.04
N PHE A 181 10.41 3.18 4.38
CA PHE A 181 9.01 2.87 4.14
C PHE A 181 8.71 2.67 2.66
N ILE A 182 9.07 3.62 1.78
CA ILE A 182 8.87 3.48 0.33
C ILE A 182 9.58 2.22 -0.18
N PHE A 183 10.79 1.97 0.29
CA PHE A 183 11.57 0.85 -0.18
C PHE A 183 10.99 -0.50 0.28
N CYS A 184 10.69 -0.65 1.57
CA CYS A 184 10.17 -1.87 2.19
C CYS A 184 8.72 -2.15 1.81
N ALA A 185 7.88 -1.11 1.72
CA ALA A 185 6.45 -1.26 1.51
C ALA A 185 6.07 -1.25 0.01
N LEU A 186 6.80 -0.53 -0.85
CA LEU A 186 6.49 -0.43 -2.29
C LEU A 186 7.53 -1.12 -3.19
N ILE A 187 8.79 -0.67 -3.15
CA ILE A 187 9.80 -1.09 -4.15
C ILE A 187 10.14 -2.58 -4.01
N LEU A 188 10.41 -3.05 -2.80
CA LEU A 188 10.78 -4.43 -2.54
C LEU A 188 9.64 -5.39 -2.93
N PRO A 189 8.38 -5.24 -2.46
CA PRO A 189 7.27 -6.09 -2.89
C PRO A 189 7.02 -6.08 -4.41
N LEU A 190 7.10 -4.90 -5.06
CA LEU A 190 7.03 -4.82 -6.53
C LEU A 190 8.13 -5.64 -7.19
N THR A 191 9.35 -5.53 -6.68
CA THR A 191 10.50 -6.29 -7.19
C THR A 191 10.30 -7.80 -7.02
N LEU A 192 9.66 -8.24 -5.94
CA LEU A 192 9.32 -9.66 -5.75
C LEU A 192 8.28 -10.12 -6.77
N VAL A 193 7.21 -9.36 -6.99
CA VAL A 193 6.14 -9.73 -7.92
C VAL A 193 6.64 -9.76 -9.38
N VAL A 194 7.45 -8.78 -9.77
CA VAL A 194 7.94 -8.59 -11.14
C VAL A 194 9.19 -9.44 -11.41
N GLY A 195 10.14 -9.42 -10.48
CA GLY A 195 11.52 -9.85 -10.66
C GLY A 195 11.95 -11.03 -9.80
N TRP A 196 11.04 -11.80 -9.18
CA TRP A 196 11.39 -12.97 -8.34
C TRP A 196 12.48 -13.87 -8.93
N LYS A 197 12.38 -14.16 -10.24
CA LYS A 197 13.34 -15.03 -10.93
C LYS A 197 14.76 -14.46 -10.93
N THR A 198 14.92 -13.15 -10.87
CA THR A 198 16.23 -12.49 -10.82
C THR A 198 16.99 -12.83 -9.54
N PHE A 199 16.28 -12.92 -8.41
CA PHE A 199 16.86 -13.31 -7.11
C PHE A 199 17.28 -14.79 -7.03
N THR A 200 16.86 -15.63 -7.99
CA THR A 200 17.32 -17.03 -8.05
C THR A 200 18.76 -17.17 -8.57
N LYS A 201 19.34 -16.08 -9.11
CA LYS A 201 20.71 -16.07 -9.62
C LYS A 201 21.70 -15.99 -8.47
N ARG A 202 22.75 -16.82 -8.53
CA ARG A 202 23.84 -16.88 -7.53
C ARG A 202 24.45 -15.51 -7.20
N PHE A 203 24.58 -14.63 -8.20
CA PHE A 203 25.11 -13.27 -8.01
C PHE A 203 24.34 -12.52 -6.92
N PHE A 204 23.00 -12.45 -7.00
CA PHE A 204 22.19 -11.76 -6.00
C PHE A 204 22.33 -12.37 -4.61
N ALA A 205 22.29 -13.70 -4.52
CA ALA A 205 22.47 -14.40 -3.24
C ALA A 205 23.81 -14.07 -2.57
N VAL A 206 24.91 -14.10 -3.34
CA VAL A 206 26.26 -13.78 -2.83
C VAL A 206 26.37 -12.30 -2.47
N SER A 207 25.86 -11.40 -3.30
CA SER A 207 25.89 -9.96 -3.02
C SER A 207 25.10 -9.60 -1.76
N PHE A 208 23.88 -10.13 -1.60
CA PHE A 208 23.11 -9.90 -0.37
C PHE A 208 23.76 -10.56 0.85
N ALA A 209 24.41 -11.72 0.70
CA ALA A 209 25.15 -12.35 1.79
C ALA A 209 26.29 -11.44 2.26
N LEU A 210 27.08 -10.89 1.33
CA LEU A 210 28.17 -9.97 1.66
C LEU A 210 27.64 -8.70 2.32
N LEU A 211 26.61 -8.07 1.75
CA LEU A 211 25.99 -6.87 2.33
C LEU A 211 25.47 -7.13 3.74
N PHE A 212 24.77 -8.25 3.95
CA PHE A 212 24.27 -8.66 5.26
C PHE A 212 25.41 -8.89 6.25
N ILE A 213 26.48 -9.60 5.87
CA ILE A 213 27.65 -9.84 6.73
C ILE A 213 28.31 -8.51 7.13
N PHE A 214 28.55 -7.61 6.17
CA PHE A 214 29.13 -6.31 6.49
C PHE A 214 28.24 -5.51 7.44
N LYS A 215 26.92 -5.44 7.18
CA LYS A 215 25.98 -4.75 8.06
C LYS A 215 25.91 -5.40 9.45
N PHE A 216 25.97 -6.72 9.54
CA PHE A 216 26.04 -7.45 10.80
C PHE A 216 27.32 -7.15 11.59
N ILE A 217 28.49 -7.05 10.92
CA ILE A 217 29.75 -6.65 11.55
C ILE A 217 29.60 -5.25 12.14
N PHE A 218 29.06 -4.29 11.39
CA PHE A 218 28.83 -2.93 11.89
C PHE A 218 27.84 -2.89 13.04
N PHE A 219 26.71 -3.59 12.94
CA PHE A 219 25.76 -3.75 14.05
C PHE A 219 26.45 -4.28 15.31
N SER A 220 27.39 -5.22 15.18
CA SER A 220 28.08 -5.81 16.33
C SER A 220 29.14 -4.88 16.95
N LEU A 221 29.77 -4.03 16.14
CA LEU A 221 30.91 -3.20 16.56
C LEU A 221 30.53 -1.77 16.95
N LEU A 222 29.47 -1.21 16.33
CA LEU A 222 29.10 0.18 16.55
C LEU A 222 28.28 0.35 17.84
N PRO A 223 28.53 1.42 18.61
CA PRO A 223 27.67 1.79 19.72
C PRO A 223 26.34 2.35 19.20
N GLN A 224 25.31 2.29 20.05
CA GLN A 224 23.96 2.77 19.71
C GLN A 224 23.87 4.30 19.84
N SER A 225 23.62 4.98 18.72
CA SER A 225 23.33 6.42 18.67
C SER A 225 21.90 6.75 19.11
N GLY A 226 21.71 7.99 19.58
CA GLY A 226 20.41 8.51 20.03
C GLY A 226 20.33 8.67 21.56
N LEU A 227 19.23 9.26 22.05
CA LEU A 227 18.94 9.38 23.48
C LEU A 227 17.96 8.29 23.89
N GLY A 228 18.26 7.58 24.97
CA GLY A 228 17.33 6.63 25.56
C GLY A 228 16.22 7.36 26.32
N ILE A 229 15.00 6.86 26.16
CA ILE A 229 13.81 7.34 26.88
C ILE A 229 13.19 6.20 27.65
N PHE A 230 12.85 6.46 28.91
CA PHE A 230 11.87 5.69 29.68
C PHE A 230 10.59 6.52 29.81
N ALA A 231 9.47 5.96 29.38
CA ALA A 231 8.18 6.61 29.48
C ALA A 231 7.36 6.01 30.61
N PHE A 232 6.72 6.85 31.42
CA PHE A 232 5.85 6.44 32.52
C PHE A 232 4.46 7.03 32.30
N SER A 233 3.43 6.20 32.40
CA SER A 233 2.03 6.56 32.13
C SER A 233 1.26 7.06 33.36
N GLY A 234 1.88 7.04 34.55
CA GLY A 234 1.28 7.54 35.78
C GLY A 234 2.30 7.66 36.92
N GLU A 235 1.93 8.41 37.96
CA GLU A 235 2.78 8.64 39.14
C GLU A 235 3.10 7.35 39.89
N GLU A 236 2.12 6.45 40.04
CA GLU A 236 2.33 5.12 40.63
C GLU A 236 3.39 4.33 39.85
N ALA A 237 3.25 4.26 38.52
CA ALA A 237 4.20 3.57 37.64
C ALA A 237 5.62 4.15 37.76
N PHE A 238 5.75 5.47 37.86
CA PHE A 238 7.04 6.11 38.11
C PHE A 238 7.62 5.78 39.50
N SER A 239 6.78 5.75 40.54
CA SER A 239 7.24 5.48 41.91
C SER A 239 7.81 4.07 42.12
N ILE A 240 7.34 3.09 41.32
CA ILE A 240 7.79 1.70 41.35
C ILE A 240 8.75 1.35 40.19
N ASP A 241 9.24 2.36 39.46
CA ASP A 241 10.14 2.23 38.30
C ASP A 241 9.61 1.26 37.20
N GLN A 242 8.31 1.31 36.98
CA GLN A 242 7.63 0.52 35.94
C GLN A 242 7.38 1.39 34.71
N TRP A 243 8.38 1.48 33.84
CA TRP A 243 8.25 2.17 32.55
C TRP A 243 7.41 1.36 31.55
N GLU A 244 6.80 2.08 30.61
CA GLU A 244 5.97 1.54 29.55
C GLU A 244 6.83 0.97 28.43
N ARG A 245 6.61 -0.30 28.08
CA ARG A 245 7.22 -0.91 26.90
C ARG A 245 6.54 -0.38 25.63
N SER A 246 7.28 -0.39 24.53
CA SER A 246 6.76 -0.08 23.20
C SER A 246 7.03 -1.22 22.21
N TYR A 247 6.55 -1.09 20.98
CA TYR A 247 6.97 -2.00 19.89
C TYR A 247 8.48 -1.97 19.62
N GLN A 248 9.18 -0.87 19.94
CA GLN A 248 10.63 -0.77 19.77
C GLN A 248 11.41 -1.49 20.88
N THR A 249 10.80 -1.74 22.03
CA THR A 249 11.43 -2.46 23.14
C THR A 249 11.92 -3.87 22.73
N PHE A 250 11.38 -4.46 21.66
CA PHE A 250 11.93 -5.70 21.08
C PHE A 250 13.37 -5.55 20.57
N ALA A 251 13.69 -4.43 19.94
CA ALA A 251 15.02 -4.16 19.40
C ALA A 251 15.95 -3.53 20.44
N THR A 252 15.39 -2.73 21.34
CA THR A 252 16.13 -2.01 22.38
C THR A 252 15.53 -2.30 23.75
N PRO A 253 15.78 -3.49 24.34
CA PRO A 253 15.12 -3.94 25.57
C PRO A 253 15.43 -3.09 26.80
N GLY A 254 16.45 -2.22 26.73
CA GLY A 254 16.85 -1.34 27.82
C GLY A 254 16.15 0.03 27.86
N TYR A 255 15.24 0.33 26.94
CA TYR A 255 14.53 1.61 26.86
C TYR A 255 13.09 1.41 26.38
N THR A 256 12.20 2.37 26.65
CA THR A 256 10.91 2.46 25.95
C THR A 256 11.18 2.71 24.46
N GLU A 257 12.04 3.68 24.15
CA GLU A 257 12.44 4.05 22.79
C GLU A 257 13.82 4.72 22.84
N ILE A 258 14.57 4.65 21.74
CA ILE A 258 15.77 5.47 21.53
C ILE A 258 15.46 6.54 20.49
N ILE A 259 15.45 7.80 20.91
CA ILE A 259 15.17 8.92 20.02
C ILE A 259 16.40 9.28 19.19
N ASN A 260 16.21 9.28 17.89
CA ASN A 260 17.18 9.68 16.88
C ASN A 260 16.67 10.85 16.02
N ARG A 261 15.49 11.39 16.34
CA ARG A 261 14.86 12.54 15.69
C ARG A 261 14.01 13.30 16.72
N PRO A 262 13.74 14.61 16.51
CA PRO A 262 12.89 15.37 17.41
C PRO A 262 11.44 14.90 17.41
N TYR A 263 10.74 15.19 18.52
CA TYR A 263 9.28 15.11 18.62
C TYR A 263 8.69 16.51 18.47
N TYR A 264 8.05 16.77 17.33
CA TYR A 264 7.40 18.04 17.02
C TYR A 264 5.95 18.12 17.53
N GLY A 265 5.35 16.98 17.86
CA GLY A 265 3.97 16.91 18.33
C GLY A 265 3.70 15.67 19.18
N LEU A 266 2.62 15.74 19.97
CA LEU A 266 2.16 14.67 20.87
C LEU A 266 2.14 13.28 20.23
N ARG A 267 1.65 13.16 18.99
CA ARG A 267 1.50 11.86 18.31
C ARG A 267 2.84 11.18 18.03
N GLU A 268 3.96 11.92 18.04
CA GLU A 268 5.31 11.36 17.82
C GLU A 268 5.94 10.84 19.11
N PHE A 269 5.43 11.22 20.29
CA PHE A 269 5.89 10.66 21.54
C PHE A 269 5.55 9.16 21.61
N PRO A 270 6.32 8.35 22.35
CA PRO A 270 5.99 6.95 22.55
C PRO A 270 4.81 6.93 23.49
N ILE A 271 3.57 6.99 22.98
CA ILE A 271 2.33 7.06 23.78
C ILE A 271 1.28 6.08 23.26
N GLU A 272 1.72 4.99 22.63
CA GLU A 272 0.86 3.96 22.03
C GLU A 272 -0.19 3.39 22.98
N TRP A 273 0.03 3.44 24.30
CA TRP A 273 -0.93 3.02 25.31
C TRP A 273 -2.19 3.88 25.42
N ILE A 274 -2.19 5.06 24.80
CA ILE A 274 -3.37 5.93 24.77
C ILE A 274 -4.56 5.22 24.10
N ASN A 275 -4.28 4.29 23.18
CA ASN A 275 -5.28 3.46 22.52
C ASN A 275 -5.80 2.29 23.39
N ARG A 276 -5.32 2.12 24.64
CA ARG A 276 -5.84 1.08 25.55
C ARG A 276 -7.13 1.51 26.26
N HIS A 277 -7.24 2.79 26.58
CA HIS A 277 -8.36 3.33 27.35
C HIS A 277 -9.29 3.97 26.34
N ALA A 278 -10.43 3.32 26.09
CA ALA A 278 -11.46 3.84 25.21
C ALA A 278 -11.89 5.23 25.73
N GLY A 279 -11.29 6.28 25.16
CA GLY A 279 -11.45 7.65 25.64
C GLY A 279 -10.70 7.91 26.96
N VAL A 280 -9.35 7.90 26.95
CA VAL A 280 -8.59 8.68 27.96
C VAL A 280 -9.25 10.05 28.01
N GLU A 281 -9.92 10.37 29.12
CA GLU A 281 -10.38 11.72 29.33
C GLU A 281 -9.13 12.58 29.25
N LYS A 282 -9.07 13.52 28.30
CA LYS A 282 -7.91 14.40 28.07
C LYS A 282 -7.41 15.10 29.34
N ARG A 283 -8.20 15.04 30.43
CA ARG A 283 -7.95 15.55 31.78
C ARG A 283 -7.07 14.65 32.64
N GLU A 284 -6.95 13.36 32.34
CA GLU A 284 -6.16 12.37 33.10
C GLU A 284 -4.84 12.02 32.40
N PHE A 285 -4.48 12.72 31.32
CA PHE A 285 -3.24 12.46 30.60
C PHE A 285 -2.03 12.79 31.48
N TRP A 286 -1.17 11.80 31.68
CA TRP A 286 0.07 11.95 32.43
C TRP A 286 1.18 11.17 31.71
N LEU A 287 2.26 11.86 31.36
CA LEU A 287 3.45 11.28 30.77
C LEU A 287 4.68 11.89 31.45
N LYS A 288 5.43 11.06 32.15
CA LYS A 288 6.77 11.42 32.60
C LYS A 288 7.79 10.71 31.73
N LEU A 289 8.73 11.48 31.19
CA LEU A 289 9.87 10.96 30.43
C LEU A 289 11.12 11.07 31.28
N GLU A 290 11.83 9.97 31.43
CA GLU A 290 13.21 9.99 31.90
C GLU A 290 14.14 9.89 30.68
N LEU A 291 15.04 10.87 30.57
CA LEU A 291 16.01 10.98 29.50
C LEU A 291 17.35 10.47 29.98
N SER A 292 18.00 9.64 29.16
CA SER A 292 19.34 9.11 29.43
C SER A 292 20.16 9.08 28.15
N GLY A 293 21.35 9.65 28.18
CA GLY A 293 22.26 9.59 27.05
C GLY A 293 23.54 10.34 27.29
N TYR A 294 24.40 10.34 26.29
CA TYR A 294 25.70 11.00 26.31
C TYR A 294 25.88 11.84 25.06
N VAL A 295 26.44 13.03 25.22
CA VAL A 295 26.68 13.96 24.12
C VAL A 295 28.12 14.44 24.17
N ASN A 296 28.75 14.48 22.99
CA ASN A 296 30.07 15.07 22.80
C ASN A 296 29.92 16.46 22.16
N LEU A 297 30.07 17.51 22.97
CA LEU A 297 29.94 18.90 22.55
C LEU A 297 31.31 19.52 22.24
N LYS A 298 31.38 20.33 21.16
CA LYS A 298 32.57 21.16 20.90
C LYS A 298 32.59 22.40 21.79
N GLN A 299 33.75 23.02 21.91
CA GLN A 299 33.94 24.25 22.71
C GLN A 299 32.99 25.39 22.34
N ASP A 300 32.64 25.51 21.06
CA ASP A 300 31.75 26.54 20.53
C ASP A 300 30.27 26.12 20.52
N GLU A 301 29.93 24.90 20.92
CA GLU A 301 28.56 24.38 20.91
C GLU A 301 27.94 24.43 22.32
N ARG A 302 26.64 24.70 22.40
CA ARG A 302 25.83 24.58 23.63
C ARG A 302 24.60 23.74 23.35
N LEU A 303 24.25 22.87 24.29
CA LEU A 303 23.05 22.05 24.19
C LEU A 303 21.86 22.76 24.82
N VAL A 304 20.78 22.89 24.06
CA VAL A 304 19.51 23.49 24.49
C VAL A 304 18.36 22.58 24.08
N PHE A 305 17.33 22.49 24.92
CA PHE A 305 16.14 21.72 24.60
C PHE A 305 14.96 22.65 24.35
N ILE A 306 14.33 22.54 23.18
CA ILE A 306 13.02 23.14 22.94
C ILE A 306 11.97 22.21 23.53
N VAL A 307 11.31 22.66 24.59
CA VAL A 307 10.28 21.88 25.29
C VAL A 307 9.01 22.70 25.41
N GLN A 308 7.91 22.17 24.87
CA GLN A 308 6.58 22.74 25.01
C GLN A 308 5.66 21.77 25.74
N GLY A 309 4.83 22.28 26.65
CA GLY A 309 3.84 21.50 27.39
C GLY A 309 4.38 20.73 28.60
N ALA A 310 5.67 20.81 28.90
CA ALA A 310 6.24 20.20 30.13
C ALA A 310 6.06 21.14 31.33
N ARG A 311 5.44 20.61 32.39
CA ARG A 311 5.23 21.28 33.69
C ARG A 311 6.47 21.24 34.57
N GLU A 312 7.14 20.08 34.62
CA GLU A 312 8.40 19.91 35.35
C GLU A 312 9.53 19.60 34.37
N ARG A 313 10.66 20.28 34.58
CA ARG A 313 11.87 20.17 33.74
C ARG A 313 13.08 20.00 34.63
N GLN A 314 13.43 18.75 34.94
CA GLN A 314 14.52 18.41 35.84
C GLN A 314 15.55 17.58 35.09
N VAL A 315 16.26 18.20 34.15
CA VAL A 315 17.32 17.53 33.36
C VAL A 315 18.63 18.26 33.58
N GLU A 316 19.68 17.48 33.80
CA GLU A 316 21.02 17.95 34.10
C GLU A 316 22.03 17.38 33.10
N LEU A 317 23.08 18.14 32.90
CA LEU A 317 24.29 17.76 32.18
C LEU A 317 25.37 17.47 33.21
N LEU A 318 25.79 16.21 33.29
CA LEU A 318 26.90 15.79 34.14
C LEU A 318 28.17 15.69 33.28
N ASP A 319 29.18 16.51 33.56
CA ASP A 319 30.47 16.37 32.89
C ASP A 319 31.11 15.03 33.28
N ILE A 320 31.48 14.23 32.28
CA ILE A 320 31.97 12.87 32.51
C ILE A 320 33.30 12.87 33.27
N ASN A 321 34.13 13.91 33.08
CA ASN A 321 35.46 14.01 33.66
C ASN A 321 35.44 14.67 35.03
N THR A 322 34.72 15.78 35.19
CA THR A 322 34.70 16.52 36.46
C THR A 322 33.59 16.06 37.42
N GLN A 323 32.60 15.32 36.92
CA GLN A 323 31.38 14.94 37.65
C GLN A 323 30.56 16.15 38.14
N GLU A 324 30.82 17.34 37.60
CA GLU A 324 30.03 18.53 37.90
C GLU A 324 28.71 18.48 37.14
N ALA A 325 27.61 18.72 37.86
CA ALA A 325 26.27 18.78 37.30
C ALA A 325 25.88 20.23 37.00
N VAL A 326 25.40 20.47 35.77
CA VAL A 326 24.88 21.75 35.32
C VAL A 326 23.44 21.57 34.85
N PRO A 327 22.50 22.44 35.24
CA PRO A 327 21.12 22.36 34.75
C PRO A 327 21.07 22.57 33.22
N LEU A 328 20.29 21.76 32.53
CA LEU A 328 20.06 21.89 31.10
C LEU A 328 19.21 23.13 30.78
N ALA A 329 19.58 23.87 29.74
CA ALA A 329 18.82 25.03 29.31
C ALA A 329 17.59 24.61 28.49
N PHE A 330 16.43 25.18 28.82
CA PHE A 330 15.16 24.95 28.14
C PHE A 330 14.61 26.24 27.54
N ILE A 331 14.10 26.14 26.32
CA ILE A 331 13.35 27.21 25.65
C ILE A 331 12.02 26.67 25.14
N GLU A 332 11.05 27.56 24.92
CA GLU A 332 9.74 27.15 24.37
C GLU A 332 9.65 27.36 22.87
N ARG A 333 10.41 28.31 22.32
CA ARG A 333 10.40 28.63 20.90
C ARG A 333 11.82 28.75 20.37
N ILE A 334 12.00 28.46 19.08
CA ILE A 334 13.31 28.49 18.45
C ILE A 334 13.87 29.92 18.37
N GLU A 335 13.00 30.92 18.33
CA GLU A 335 13.38 32.34 18.32
C GLU A 335 14.07 32.78 19.62
N ASP A 336 13.88 32.04 20.71
CA ASP A 336 14.52 32.31 22.00
C ASP A 336 15.97 31.80 22.04
N ALA A 337 16.39 31.02 21.04
CA ALA A 337 17.75 30.49 20.90
C ALA A 337 18.71 31.56 20.36
N ASP A 338 19.03 32.57 21.17
CA ASP A 338 19.82 33.73 20.74
C ASP A 338 21.28 33.75 21.28
N LYS A 339 22.04 34.77 20.86
CA LYS A 339 23.43 34.98 21.32
C LYS A 339 23.52 35.27 22.82
N LYS A 340 22.45 35.76 23.46
CA LYS A 340 22.46 36.03 24.91
C LYS A 340 22.34 34.73 25.68
N LEU A 341 21.42 33.86 25.25
CA LEU A 341 21.27 32.52 25.80
C LEU A 341 22.58 31.73 25.67
N TYR A 342 23.23 31.77 24.51
CA TYR A 342 24.54 31.13 24.30
C TYR A 342 25.57 31.51 25.38
N LYS A 343 25.68 32.80 25.71
CA LYS A 343 26.63 33.32 26.71
C LYS A 343 26.28 32.92 28.14
N SER A 344 25.02 32.58 28.42
CA SER A 344 24.55 32.18 29.75
C SER A 344 24.76 30.71 30.06
N ILE A 345 24.95 29.87 29.03
CA ILE A 345 25.13 28.42 29.18
C ILE A 345 26.63 28.11 29.25
N PRO A 346 27.11 27.43 30.31
CA PRO A 346 28.51 27.08 30.42
C PRO A 346 28.93 26.13 29.28
N SER A 347 30.18 26.25 28.84
CA SER A 347 30.75 25.25 27.94
C SER A 347 30.90 23.94 28.66
N SER A 348 30.41 22.87 28.07
CA SER A 348 30.61 21.51 28.56
C SER A 348 31.16 20.66 27.43
N GLY A 349 32.05 19.71 27.76
CA GLY A 349 32.71 18.84 26.79
C GLY A 349 31.90 17.57 26.56
N GLU A 350 32.42 16.44 27.02
CA GLU A 350 31.68 15.18 27.03
C GLU A 350 30.77 15.14 28.26
N VAL A 351 29.46 15.09 28.01
CA VAL A 351 28.44 15.16 29.06
C VAL A 351 27.49 13.97 29.01
N LYS A 352 27.02 13.56 30.18
CA LYS A 352 25.86 12.68 30.34
C LYS A 352 24.61 13.54 30.55
N ILE A 353 23.58 13.29 29.76
CA ILE A 353 22.23 13.82 29.94
C ILE A 353 21.49 12.85 30.85
N GLN A 354 20.94 13.36 31.95
CA GLN A 354 20.05 12.59 32.81
C GLN A 354 19.00 13.48 33.45
N GLY A 355 17.80 12.94 33.62
CA GLY A 355 16.72 13.60 34.35
C GLY A 355 15.36 13.43 33.72
N THR A 356 14.37 14.18 34.18
CA THR A 356 12.96 13.94 33.86
C THR A 356 12.21 15.17 33.32
N LEU A 357 11.24 14.90 32.46
CA LEU A 357 10.27 15.85 31.94
C LEU A 357 8.85 15.35 32.24
N LEU A 358 8.01 16.17 32.89
CA LEU A 358 6.62 15.82 33.16
C LEU A 358 5.67 16.59 32.24
N PHE A 359 4.81 15.85 31.53
CA PHE A 359 3.72 16.37 30.72
C PHE A 359 2.38 15.87 31.29
N ASP A 360 1.57 16.77 31.83
CA ASP A 360 0.26 16.47 32.43
C ASP A 360 -0.91 17.13 31.70
N VAL A 361 -0.64 17.75 30.55
CA VAL A 361 -1.63 18.39 29.70
C VAL A 361 -1.62 17.74 28.31
N TYR A 362 -2.75 17.13 27.95
CA TYR A 362 -2.95 16.59 26.61
C TYR A 362 -2.95 17.71 25.56
N GLY A 363 -2.03 17.66 24.59
CA GLY A 363 -2.04 18.62 23.47
C GLY A 363 -0.66 18.99 22.95
N LYS A 364 -0.32 20.28 22.94
CA LYS A 364 0.91 20.82 22.34
C LYS A 364 2.15 20.40 23.13
N MET A 365 2.68 19.24 22.77
CA MET A 365 3.94 18.71 23.29
C MET A 365 5.01 18.79 22.21
N ARG A 366 6.20 19.23 22.59
CA ARG A 366 7.39 19.25 21.73
C ARG A 366 8.61 18.91 22.58
N LEU A 367 9.50 18.10 22.04
CA LEU A 367 10.81 17.78 22.59
C LEU A 367 11.83 17.76 21.46
N GLU A 368 12.64 18.80 21.39
CA GLU A 368 13.64 18.96 20.34
C GLU A 368 14.98 19.40 20.94
N PRO A 369 15.93 18.48 21.05
CA PRO A 369 17.31 18.80 21.40
C PRO A 369 18.00 19.52 20.24
N ILE A 370 18.57 20.71 20.51
CA ILE A 370 19.28 21.53 19.53
C ILE A 370 20.69 21.92 20.02
N LEU A 371 21.58 22.13 19.05
CA LEU A 371 22.89 22.76 19.25
C LEU A 371 22.76 24.25 18.94
N LEU A 372 23.17 25.09 19.90
CA LEU A 372 23.24 26.54 19.79
C LEU A 372 24.69 26.99 19.60
N TYR A 373 24.91 27.84 18.60
CA TYR A 373 26.22 28.37 18.21
C TYR A 373 26.44 29.83 18.65
N PRO A 374 27.69 30.35 18.67
CA PRO A 374 27.99 31.70 19.15
C PRO A 374 27.33 32.81 18.33
N ASP A 375 27.01 32.52 17.07
CA ASP A 375 26.32 33.44 16.16
C ASP A 375 24.79 33.45 16.35
N GLY A 376 24.26 32.59 17.23
CA GLY A 376 22.82 32.40 17.45
C GLY A 376 22.16 31.45 16.45
N SER A 377 22.93 30.81 15.55
CA SER A 377 22.39 29.76 14.70
C SER A 377 22.14 28.49 15.50
N THR A 378 21.20 27.68 15.02
CA THR A 378 20.80 26.42 15.65
C THR A 378 20.87 25.27 14.66
N LYS A 379 21.21 24.07 15.15
CA LYS A 379 21.07 22.81 14.41
C LYS A 379 20.44 21.75 15.28
N SER A 380 19.70 20.82 14.68
CA SER A 380 19.21 19.66 15.42
C SER A 380 20.37 18.84 15.95
N LEU A 381 20.28 18.39 17.20
CA LEU A 381 21.30 17.56 17.82
C LEU A 381 21.50 16.25 17.03
N PHE A 382 20.44 15.71 16.46
CA PHE A 382 20.44 14.42 15.76
C PHE A 382 21.05 14.47 14.35
N GLU A 383 21.28 15.65 13.79
CA GLU A 383 22.01 15.80 12.52
C GLU A 383 23.51 15.53 12.69
N SER A 384 24.01 15.53 13.94
CA SER A 384 25.40 15.27 14.26
C SER A 384 25.55 13.91 14.94
N PRO A 385 26.47 13.03 14.48
CA PRO A 385 26.67 11.72 15.08
C PRO A 385 27.51 11.82 16.37
N ARG A 386 26.95 12.50 17.38
CA ARG A 386 27.60 12.80 18.66
C ARG A 386 26.72 12.52 19.87
N VAL A 387 25.57 11.88 19.65
CA VAL A 387 24.61 11.50 20.68
C VAL A 387 24.58 10.01 20.79
N TRP A 388 24.70 9.51 22.01
CA TRP A 388 24.86 8.09 22.28
C TRP A 388 24.01 7.64 23.44
N ALA A 389 23.43 6.45 23.32
CA ALA A 389 22.70 5.82 24.40
C ALA A 389 23.64 5.24 25.48
N SER A 390 24.95 5.15 25.19
CA SER A 390 25.96 4.58 26.09
C SER A 390 27.25 5.39 26.14
N LEU A 391 27.98 5.24 27.26
CA LEU A 391 29.28 5.89 27.49
C LEU A 391 30.33 5.45 26.47
N GLU A 392 30.30 4.19 26.04
CA GLU A 392 31.19 3.65 25.01
C GLU A 392 31.04 4.41 23.69
N GLY A 393 29.81 4.79 23.34
CA GLY A 393 29.53 5.64 22.20
C GLY A 393 30.09 7.04 22.33
N ALA A 394 29.96 7.65 23.51
CA ALA A 394 30.47 9.01 23.76
C ALA A 394 31.98 9.12 23.55
N LYS A 395 32.72 8.06 23.93
CA LYS A 395 34.18 7.93 23.77
C LYS A 395 34.59 7.53 22.35
N PHE A 396 33.64 7.22 21.48
CA PHE A 396 33.92 6.76 20.12
C PHE A 396 34.38 7.94 19.24
N PRO A 397 35.54 7.84 18.54
CA PRO A 397 36.09 8.97 17.80
C PRO A 397 35.16 9.44 16.68
N THR A 398 34.76 10.71 16.67
CA THR A 398 33.78 11.26 15.70
C THR A 398 34.20 11.04 14.24
N ASN A 399 35.50 11.13 13.92
CA ASN A 399 36.01 10.88 12.56
C ASN A 399 35.74 9.43 12.10
N GLN A 400 35.82 8.46 13.01
CA GLN A 400 35.52 7.06 12.71
C GLN A 400 34.02 6.88 12.48
N VAL A 401 33.16 7.53 13.27
CA VAL A 401 31.69 7.47 13.08
C VAL A 401 31.29 7.99 11.71
N ASN A 402 31.83 9.13 11.29
CA ASN A 402 31.58 9.67 9.95
C ASN A 402 32.03 8.71 8.84
N THR A 403 33.20 8.07 9.04
CA THR A 403 33.73 7.09 8.09
C THR A 403 32.83 5.86 8.00
N PHE A 404 32.38 5.33 9.14
CA PHE A 404 31.47 4.18 9.18
C PHE A 404 30.08 4.52 8.64
N GLY A 405 29.54 5.70 8.95
CA GLY A 405 28.31 6.20 8.34
C GLY A 405 28.41 6.30 6.82
N PHE A 406 29.53 6.80 6.29
CA PHE A 406 29.78 6.81 4.84
C PHE A 406 29.83 5.40 4.23
N ILE A 407 30.50 4.46 4.88
CA ILE A 407 30.55 3.05 4.43
C ILE A 407 29.16 2.43 4.46
N LEU A 408 28.41 2.58 5.55
CA LEU A 408 27.05 2.06 5.68
C LEU A 408 26.08 2.66 4.66
N ASN A 409 26.19 3.96 4.36
CA ASN A 409 25.44 4.62 3.29
C ASN A 409 25.83 4.09 1.90
N THR A 410 27.11 3.75 1.70
CA THR A 410 27.56 3.09 0.47
C THR A 410 26.98 1.69 0.34
N LEU A 411 26.99 0.90 1.42
CA LEU A 411 26.36 -0.44 1.46
C LEU A 411 24.85 -0.35 1.21
N SER A 412 24.21 0.65 1.79
CA SER A 412 22.80 1.00 1.58
C SER A 412 22.48 1.33 0.12
N LEU A 413 23.31 2.14 -0.53
CA LEU A 413 23.17 2.47 -1.95
C LEU A 413 23.37 1.22 -2.83
N LEU A 414 24.34 0.36 -2.51
CA LEU A 414 24.55 -0.90 -3.20
C LEU A 414 23.35 -1.85 -3.02
N PHE A 415 22.81 -1.93 -1.82
CA PHE A 415 21.59 -2.69 -1.52
C PHE A 415 20.41 -2.18 -2.34
N ALA A 416 20.15 -0.88 -2.31
CA ALA A 416 19.11 -0.23 -3.11
C ALA A 416 19.30 -0.48 -4.61
N GLY A 417 20.53 -0.35 -5.10
CA GLY A 417 20.92 -0.60 -6.48
C GLY A 417 20.65 -2.05 -6.91
N LEU A 418 20.90 -3.04 -6.05
CA LEU A 418 20.60 -4.44 -6.36
C LEU A 418 19.09 -4.70 -6.47
N ILE A 419 18.28 -4.17 -5.57
CA ILE A 419 16.82 -4.34 -5.65
C ILE A 419 16.26 -3.64 -6.90
N LEU A 420 16.68 -2.41 -7.16
CA LEU A 420 16.28 -1.67 -8.37
C LEU A 420 16.76 -2.36 -9.65
N ALA A 421 17.97 -2.94 -9.65
CA ALA A 421 18.45 -3.78 -10.76
C ALA A 421 17.58 -5.04 -10.91
N GLY A 422 17.15 -5.66 -9.81
CA GLY A 422 16.20 -6.76 -9.80
C GLY A 422 14.88 -6.41 -10.48
N LEU A 423 14.35 -5.22 -10.15
CA LEU A 423 13.10 -4.70 -10.70
C LEU A 423 13.25 -4.39 -12.19
N PHE A 424 14.34 -3.72 -12.57
CA PHE A 424 14.66 -3.38 -13.95
C PHE A 424 14.84 -4.64 -14.81
N ILE A 425 15.64 -5.61 -14.36
CA ILE A 425 15.86 -6.87 -15.07
C ILE A 425 14.54 -7.65 -15.20
N GLY A 426 13.73 -7.69 -14.13
CA GLY A 426 12.43 -8.35 -14.16
C GLY A 426 11.47 -7.71 -15.14
N THR A 427 11.39 -6.38 -15.12
CA THR A 427 10.55 -5.58 -16.03
C THR A 427 11.01 -5.73 -17.47
N TYR A 428 12.32 -5.63 -17.72
CA TYR A 428 12.92 -5.84 -19.03
C TYR A 428 12.64 -7.25 -19.56
N ALA A 429 12.71 -8.28 -18.71
CA ALA A 429 12.36 -9.64 -19.11
C ALA A 429 10.88 -9.76 -19.49
N LEU A 430 9.96 -9.15 -18.74
CA LEU A 430 8.54 -9.14 -19.10
C LEU A 430 8.29 -8.42 -20.43
N TRP A 431 8.95 -7.29 -20.64
CA TRP A 431 8.83 -6.50 -21.88
C TRP A 431 9.41 -7.27 -23.08
N LYS A 432 10.61 -7.83 -22.93
CA LYS A 432 11.27 -8.66 -23.95
C LYS A 432 10.44 -9.89 -24.31
N ASP A 433 9.84 -10.55 -23.32
CA ASP A 433 8.96 -11.70 -23.50
C ASP A 433 7.57 -11.33 -24.06
N GLY A 434 7.30 -10.04 -24.28
CA GLY A 434 5.99 -9.55 -24.74
C GLY A 434 4.84 -9.71 -23.77
N LYS A 435 5.15 -9.86 -22.48
CA LYS A 435 4.15 -9.96 -21.41
C LYS A 435 3.62 -8.60 -20.97
N ILE A 436 4.33 -7.52 -21.31
CA ILE A 436 3.92 -6.13 -21.11
C ILE A 436 4.32 -5.31 -22.34
N SER A 437 3.51 -4.32 -22.70
CA SER A 437 3.76 -3.38 -23.80
C SER A 437 4.47 -2.11 -23.33
N PRO A 438 4.98 -1.31 -24.27
CA PRO A 438 5.44 0.04 -23.97
C PRO A 438 4.37 0.92 -23.32
N VAL A 439 3.09 0.74 -23.68
CA VAL A 439 1.96 1.45 -23.05
C VAL A 439 1.87 1.07 -21.57
N ASP A 440 1.98 -0.21 -21.23
CA ASP A 440 1.96 -0.67 -19.83
C ASP A 440 3.11 -0.07 -19.01
N LEU A 441 4.30 0.01 -19.60
CA LEU A 441 5.47 0.64 -18.99
C LEU A 441 5.27 2.14 -18.80
N TYR A 442 4.66 2.82 -19.78
CA TYR A 442 4.38 4.25 -19.72
C TYR A 442 3.39 4.58 -18.61
N LEU A 443 2.30 3.82 -18.53
CA LEU A 443 1.31 3.95 -17.46
C LEU A 443 1.93 3.63 -16.08
N ALA A 444 2.76 2.59 -15.97
CA ALA A 444 3.49 2.30 -14.73
C ALA A 444 4.42 3.46 -14.32
N SER A 445 5.19 4.00 -15.28
CA SER A 445 6.13 5.10 -15.02
C SER A 445 5.42 6.40 -14.62
N SER A 446 4.17 6.58 -15.06
CA SER A 446 3.31 7.71 -14.66
C SER A 446 2.98 7.69 -13.17
N GLY A 447 3.22 6.57 -12.47
CA GLY A 447 3.16 6.51 -11.00
C GLY A 447 4.10 7.51 -10.31
N LEU A 448 5.27 7.83 -10.90
CA LEU A 448 6.21 8.80 -10.33
C LEU A 448 5.65 10.23 -10.26
N PRO A 449 5.19 10.86 -11.35
CA PRO A 449 4.54 12.17 -11.24
C PRO A 449 3.26 12.10 -10.39
N LEU A 450 2.50 10.99 -10.44
CA LEU A 450 1.30 10.82 -9.63
C LEU A 450 1.59 10.76 -8.12
N PHE A 451 2.74 10.21 -7.69
CA PHE A 451 3.19 10.27 -6.30
C PHE A 451 3.30 11.72 -5.81
N PHE A 452 3.94 12.59 -6.60
CA PHE A 452 4.07 14.02 -6.27
C PHE A 452 2.74 14.76 -6.31
N VAL A 453 1.86 14.43 -7.27
CA VAL A 453 0.51 15.02 -7.31
C VAL A 453 -0.28 14.60 -6.07
N ALA A 454 -0.23 13.32 -5.70
CA ALA A 454 -0.95 12.81 -4.53
C ALA A 454 -0.47 13.44 -3.22
N SER A 455 0.84 13.70 -3.05
CA SER A 455 1.37 14.39 -1.86
C SER A 455 0.92 15.85 -1.74
N LEU A 456 0.37 16.43 -2.80
CA LEU A 456 -0.09 17.82 -2.83
C LEU A 456 -1.61 17.94 -2.74
N VAL A 457 -2.34 16.83 -2.90
CA VAL A 457 -3.79 16.77 -2.78
C VAL A 457 -4.15 16.48 -1.33
N HIS A 458 -5.05 17.29 -0.75
CA HIS A 458 -5.54 17.03 0.60
C HIS A 458 -6.18 15.63 0.67
N ASN A 459 -5.88 14.86 1.72
CA ASN A 459 -6.27 13.45 1.87
C ASN A 459 -7.77 13.17 1.59
N GLN A 460 -8.66 14.12 1.87
CA GLN A 460 -10.11 14.00 1.61
C GLN A 460 -10.51 13.94 0.13
N TYR A 461 -9.63 14.34 -0.79
CA TYR A 461 -9.90 14.37 -2.25
C TYR A 461 -9.13 13.31 -3.03
N VAL A 462 -8.30 12.50 -2.36
CA VAL A 462 -7.45 11.50 -3.02
C VAL A 462 -8.28 10.37 -3.62
N ASN A 463 -9.44 10.09 -3.04
CA ASN A 463 -10.42 9.16 -3.58
C ASN A 463 -10.94 9.59 -4.97
N VAL A 464 -11.21 10.90 -5.16
CA VAL A 464 -11.63 11.46 -6.45
C VAL A 464 -10.47 11.36 -7.46
N LEU A 465 -9.25 11.73 -7.06
CA LEU A 465 -8.06 11.60 -7.89
C LEU A 465 -7.87 10.14 -8.35
N ALA A 466 -8.02 9.18 -7.43
CA ALA A 466 -7.89 7.76 -7.73
C ALA A 466 -8.92 7.28 -8.77
N ILE A 467 -10.19 7.69 -8.63
CA ILE A 467 -11.24 7.38 -9.62
C ILE A 467 -10.85 7.92 -11.00
N THR A 468 -10.45 9.20 -11.08
CA THR A 468 -10.08 9.84 -12.34
C THR A 468 -8.89 9.12 -13.00
N VAL A 469 -7.83 8.86 -12.25
CA VAL A 469 -6.63 8.18 -12.76
C VAL A 469 -6.96 6.77 -13.25
N VAL A 470 -7.72 6.00 -12.47
CA VAL A 470 -8.12 4.63 -12.86
C VAL A 470 -8.97 4.62 -14.12
N LEU A 471 -9.90 5.56 -14.28
CA LEU A 471 -10.72 5.69 -15.49
C LEU A 471 -9.89 6.09 -16.71
N VAL A 472 -8.99 7.07 -16.58
CA VAL A 472 -8.10 7.51 -17.67
C VAL A 472 -7.19 6.36 -18.10
N PHE A 473 -6.59 5.64 -17.15
CA PHE A 473 -5.69 4.53 -17.45
C PHE A 473 -6.46 3.34 -18.04
N CYS A 474 -7.68 3.08 -17.57
CA CYS A 474 -8.58 2.10 -18.18
C CYS A 474 -8.91 2.46 -19.62
N ALA A 475 -9.25 3.72 -19.92
CA ALA A 475 -9.55 4.19 -21.27
C ALA A 475 -8.34 4.04 -22.20
N ALA A 476 -7.16 4.47 -21.75
CA ALA A 476 -5.90 4.28 -22.46
C ALA A 476 -5.64 2.79 -22.76
N LYS A 477 -5.86 1.92 -21.77
CA LYS A 477 -5.63 0.49 -21.93
C LYS A 477 -6.67 -0.19 -22.80
N LEU A 478 -7.95 0.20 -22.73
CA LEU A 478 -9.00 -0.28 -23.63
C LEU A 478 -8.70 0.09 -25.08
N PHE A 479 -8.13 1.28 -25.32
CA PHE A 479 -7.68 1.70 -26.63
C PHE A 479 -6.52 0.85 -27.14
N ASP A 480 -5.49 0.60 -26.30
CA ASP A 480 -4.38 -0.32 -26.61
C ASP A 480 -4.88 -1.74 -26.93
N LEU A 481 -5.78 -2.30 -26.11
CA LEU A 481 -6.42 -3.60 -26.35
C LEU A 481 -7.31 -3.61 -27.60
N SER A 482 -7.80 -2.45 -28.04
CA SER A 482 -8.61 -2.35 -29.25
C SER A 482 -7.78 -2.30 -30.51
N LEU A 483 -6.56 -1.77 -30.41
CA LEU A 483 -5.67 -1.59 -31.55
C LEU A 483 -4.65 -2.71 -31.72
N PHE A 484 -4.08 -3.24 -30.64
CA PHE A 484 -2.82 -3.98 -30.71
C PHE A 484 -2.81 -5.34 -29.99
N GLN A 485 -3.58 -5.50 -28.91
CA GLN A 485 -3.41 -6.66 -28.03
C GLN A 485 -4.63 -7.60 -28.01
N SER A 486 -4.38 -8.89 -28.20
CA SER A 486 -5.35 -9.96 -27.94
C SER A 486 -5.23 -10.58 -26.53
N HIS A 487 -4.11 -10.34 -25.84
CA HIS A 487 -3.79 -10.98 -24.56
C HIS A 487 -3.66 -9.97 -23.42
N PHE A 488 -4.38 -10.20 -22.32
CA PHE A 488 -4.33 -9.41 -21.09
C PHE A 488 -4.14 -10.35 -19.90
N SER A 489 -3.29 -9.98 -18.95
CA SER A 489 -2.99 -10.77 -17.75
C SER A 489 -2.94 -9.91 -16.50
N GLY A 490 -2.92 -10.53 -15.33
CA GLY A 490 -2.77 -9.83 -14.06
C GLY A 490 -1.48 -9.01 -13.99
N LYS A 491 -0.39 -9.45 -14.64
CA LYS A 491 0.83 -8.64 -14.74
C LYS A 491 0.63 -7.38 -15.59
N VAL A 492 -0.08 -7.50 -16.71
CA VAL A 492 -0.42 -6.34 -17.55
C VAL A 492 -1.25 -5.35 -16.75
N PHE A 493 -2.24 -5.82 -15.98
CA PHE A 493 -3.05 -4.98 -15.10
C PHE A 493 -2.21 -4.28 -14.01
N LEU A 494 -1.30 -4.99 -13.36
CA LEU A 494 -0.39 -4.41 -12.36
C LEU A 494 0.43 -3.25 -12.95
N PHE A 495 1.01 -3.41 -14.14
CA PHE A 495 1.76 -2.34 -14.79
C PHE A 495 0.86 -1.22 -15.33
N SER A 496 -0.27 -1.56 -15.93
CA SER A 496 -1.16 -0.59 -16.56
C SER A 496 -1.88 0.31 -15.55
N ILE A 497 -2.17 -0.17 -14.35
CA ILE A 497 -3.01 0.52 -13.36
C ILE A 497 -2.44 0.39 -11.95
N GLY A 498 -2.09 -0.83 -11.54
CA GLY A 498 -1.73 -1.14 -10.16
C GLY A 498 -0.58 -0.31 -9.59
N ILE A 499 0.54 -0.19 -10.31
CA ILE A 499 1.72 0.56 -9.86
C ILE A 499 1.38 2.04 -9.63
N ALA A 500 0.61 2.66 -10.52
CA ALA A 500 0.21 4.05 -10.37
C ALA A 500 -0.69 4.26 -9.15
N VAL A 501 -1.63 3.35 -8.90
CA VAL A 501 -2.46 3.36 -7.67
C VAL A 501 -1.58 3.24 -6.42
N LEU A 502 -0.64 2.30 -6.40
CA LEU A 502 0.28 2.14 -5.27
C LEU A 502 1.15 3.39 -5.04
N CYS A 503 1.65 4.02 -6.10
CA CYS A 503 2.42 5.26 -5.99
C CYS A 503 1.59 6.43 -5.45
N MET A 504 0.30 6.54 -5.78
CA MET A 504 -0.55 7.58 -5.17
C MET A 504 -0.77 7.31 -3.68
N PHE A 505 -1.05 6.06 -3.30
CA PHE A 505 -1.38 5.72 -1.92
C PHE A 505 -0.17 5.73 -0.99
N VAL A 506 1.03 5.43 -1.48
CA VAL A 506 2.23 5.47 -0.63
C VAL A 506 2.52 6.90 -0.16
N ALA A 507 2.11 7.92 -0.93
CA ALA A 507 2.32 9.32 -0.59
C ALA A 507 1.44 9.82 0.58
N LEU A 508 0.30 9.17 0.84
CA LEU A 508 -0.73 9.67 1.77
C LEU A 508 -0.29 9.74 3.22
N ASP A 509 0.50 8.76 3.65
CA ASP A 509 0.80 8.52 5.06
C ASP A 509 2.30 8.66 5.38
N LEU A 510 3.10 9.22 4.46
CA LEU A 510 4.55 9.43 4.66
C LEU A 510 4.85 10.35 5.83
N ASP A 511 4.02 11.37 6.03
CA ASP A 511 4.18 12.31 7.13
C ASP A 511 3.70 11.72 8.48
N GLU A 512 2.97 10.60 8.45
CA GLU A 512 2.44 9.92 9.63
C GLU A 512 3.27 8.72 10.09
N LEU A 513 4.42 8.43 9.47
CA LEU A 513 5.24 7.21 9.71
C LEU A 513 5.79 7.02 11.13
N ARG A 514 5.73 8.07 11.96
CA ARG A 514 6.15 8.03 13.37
C ARG A 514 5.03 8.40 14.34
N MET A 515 3.83 8.61 13.83
CA MET A 515 2.72 9.14 14.60
C MET A 515 1.80 8.01 15.07
N VAL A 516 1.49 7.97 16.37
CA VAL A 516 0.38 7.17 16.90
C VAL A 516 -0.92 7.66 16.28
N ASN A 517 -1.72 6.78 15.71
CA ASN A 517 -3.08 7.12 15.29
C ASN A 517 -4.06 6.85 16.44
N THR A 518 -4.90 7.83 16.77
CA THR A 518 -5.95 7.68 17.78
C THR A 518 -7.23 7.24 17.10
N PHE A 519 -7.73 6.06 17.44
CA PHE A 519 -8.99 5.55 16.90
C PHE A 519 -10.16 5.94 17.82
N PRO A 520 -11.36 6.21 17.27
CA PRO A 520 -12.50 6.50 18.12
C PRO A 520 -12.91 5.27 18.95
N PRO A 521 -13.48 5.46 20.15
CA PRO A 521 -13.94 4.36 20.99
C PRO A 521 -14.90 3.42 20.26
N ILE A 522 -14.86 2.11 20.56
CA ILE A 522 -15.81 1.09 20.04
C ILE A 522 -15.59 0.76 18.55
N HIS A 523 -14.60 1.35 17.87
CA HIS A 523 -14.24 0.95 16.51
C HIS A 523 -13.36 -0.30 16.48
N ASP A 524 -13.62 -1.19 15.52
CA ASP A 524 -12.81 -2.40 15.28
C ASP A 524 -11.31 -2.09 15.11
N GLY A 525 -10.99 -0.98 14.44
CA GLY A 525 -9.61 -0.52 14.28
C GLY A 525 -8.89 -0.35 15.62
N LEU A 526 -9.56 0.24 16.62
CA LEU A 526 -9.03 0.38 17.98
C LEU A 526 -8.78 -0.99 18.62
N GLU A 527 -9.76 -1.91 18.54
CA GLU A 527 -9.62 -3.26 19.09
C GLU A 527 -8.40 -3.98 18.51
N TYR A 528 -8.18 -3.90 17.20
CA TYR A 528 -7.03 -4.51 16.55
C TYR A 528 -5.71 -3.92 17.05
N GLN A 529 -5.63 -2.60 17.27
CA GLN A 529 -4.45 -1.97 17.85
C GLN A 529 -4.22 -2.41 19.29
N THR A 530 -5.28 -2.46 20.11
CA THR A 530 -5.18 -2.92 21.50
C THR A 530 -4.70 -4.36 21.58
N PHE A 531 -5.26 -5.26 20.75
CA PHE A 531 -4.83 -6.66 20.70
C PHE A 531 -3.39 -6.80 20.19
N ALA A 532 -3.01 -6.08 19.13
CA ALA A 532 -1.66 -6.05 18.62
C ALA A 532 -0.65 -5.62 19.70
N HIS A 533 -0.96 -4.56 20.45
CA HIS A 533 -0.13 -4.09 21.55
C HIS A 533 -0.05 -5.16 22.65
N ASN A 534 -1.16 -5.79 23.03
CA ASN A 534 -1.13 -6.84 24.07
C ASN A 534 -0.29 -8.05 23.66
N ILE A 535 -0.38 -8.49 22.40
CA ILE A 535 0.40 -9.62 21.87
C ILE A 535 1.90 -9.32 21.94
N PHE A 536 2.32 -8.19 21.35
CA PHE A 536 3.74 -7.93 21.13
C PHE A 536 4.36 -7.20 22.32
N VAL A 537 3.72 -6.16 22.85
CA VAL A 537 4.31 -5.32 23.90
C VAL A 537 4.13 -5.94 25.29
N LYS A 538 2.93 -6.45 25.60
CA LYS A 538 2.64 -7.11 26.88
C LYS A 538 2.93 -8.61 26.89
N GLN A 539 3.35 -9.18 25.76
CA GLN A 539 3.69 -10.60 25.62
C GLN A 539 2.51 -11.55 25.91
N ASP A 540 1.27 -11.09 25.75
CA ASP A 540 0.07 -11.92 25.80
C ASP A 540 -0.18 -12.57 24.42
N PHE A 541 0.73 -13.46 24.03
CA PHE A 541 0.78 -14.04 22.68
C PHE A 541 -0.49 -14.77 22.27
N PHE A 542 -1.29 -15.25 23.23
CA PHE A 542 -2.54 -15.98 22.97
C PHE A 542 -3.78 -15.14 23.28
N LEU A 543 -3.61 -13.90 23.75
CA LEU A 543 -4.68 -13.01 24.17
C LEU A 543 -5.56 -13.61 25.28
N PHE A 544 -4.98 -14.35 26.23
CA PHE A 544 -5.79 -14.92 27.32
C PHE A 544 -6.27 -13.87 28.31
N ASN A 545 -5.54 -12.75 28.46
CA ASN A 545 -5.97 -11.65 29.34
C ASN A 545 -6.98 -10.73 28.66
N THR A 546 -6.96 -10.65 27.33
CA THR A 546 -7.90 -9.84 26.52
C THR A 546 -8.35 -10.61 25.28
N PRO A 547 -9.17 -11.67 25.43
CA PRO A 547 -9.54 -12.51 24.30
C PRO A 547 -10.33 -11.72 23.27
N PRO A 548 -10.05 -11.93 21.97
CA PRO A 548 -10.78 -11.25 20.91
C PRO A 548 -12.24 -11.70 20.91
N ARG A 549 -13.15 -10.71 20.90
CA ARG A 549 -14.57 -10.92 20.64
C ARG A 549 -14.76 -11.12 19.14
N ALA A 550 -15.58 -12.09 18.76
CA ALA A 550 -15.93 -12.42 17.38
C ALA A 550 -14.74 -12.63 16.43
N TYR A 551 -14.43 -13.88 16.08
CA TYR A 551 -13.85 -14.30 14.78
C TYR A 551 -12.63 -13.54 14.21
N LYS A 552 -11.88 -12.79 15.03
CA LYS A 552 -10.82 -11.83 14.67
C LYS A 552 -9.42 -12.32 15.08
N VAL A 553 -9.10 -13.59 14.82
CA VAL A 553 -7.94 -14.25 15.45
C VAL A 553 -6.62 -13.81 14.82
N LEU A 554 -6.48 -13.90 13.49
CA LEU A 554 -5.17 -13.73 12.86
C LEU A 554 -4.78 -12.26 12.64
N PHE A 555 -5.75 -11.36 12.44
CA PHE A 555 -5.48 -9.99 12.04
C PHE A 555 -4.71 -9.14 13.06
N PRO A 556 -4.97 -9.23 14.38
CA PRO A 556 -4.14 -8.57 15.40
C PRO A 556 -2.65 -8.93 15.30
N TYR A 557 -2.31 -10.16 14.92
CA TYR A 557 -0.91 -10.56 14.73
C TYR A 557 -0.29 -9.89 13.51
N ILE A 558 -1.06 -9.71 12.43
CA ILE A 558 -0.60 -8.98 11.24
C ILE A 558 -0.35 -7.51 11.61
N VAL A 559 -1.32 -6.87 12.28
CA VAL A 559 -1.21 -5.47 12.72
C VAL A 559 -0.02 -5.28 13.66
N GLY A 560 0.13 -6.13 14.68
CA GLY A 560 1.27 -6.06 15.59
C GLY A 560 2.60 -6.35 14.93
N PHE A 561 2.66 -7.26 13.95
CA PHE A 561 3.87 -7.49 13.16
C PHE A 561 4.27 -6.26 12.33
N LEU A 562 3.29 -5.55 11.75
CA LEU A 562 3.56 -4.28 11.07
C LEU A 562 4.06 -3.21 12.05
N HIS A 563 3.49 -3.11 13.25
CA HIS A 563 3.95 -2.18 14.28
C HIS A 563 5.33 -2.49 14.85
N VAL A 564 5.66 -3.78 14.95
CA VAL A 564 7.03 -4.21 15.16
C VAL A 564 7.86 -3.59 14.04
N LEU A 565 7.62 -3.92 12.76
CA LEU A 565 8.47 -3.49 11.65
C LEU A 565 8.60 -1.97 11.43
N PHE A 566 7.56 -1.19 11.69
CA PHE A 566 7.47 0.24 11.33
C PHE A 566 7.23 1.15 12.55
N GLY A 567 7.35 0.63 13.77
CA GLY A 567 7.06 1.36 14.99
C GLY A 567 5.58 1.66 15.19
N GLN A 568 5.25 2.74 15.89
CA GLN A 568 3.89 3.05 16.34
C GLN A 568 2.92 3.52 15.24
N SER A 569 3.37 3.67 14.00
CA SER A 569 2.54 4.17 12.91
C SER A 569 1.65 3.10 12.28
N VAL A 570 0.43 3.50 11.93
CA VAL A 570 -0.53 2.65 11.19
C VAL A 570 -0.39 2.79 9.67
N ALA A 571 0.45 3.70 9.17
CA ALA A 571 0.73 3.89 7.75
C ALA A 571 1.00 2.58 6.97
N PRO A 572 1.85 1.63 7.42
CA PRO A 572 2.05 0.36 6.72
C PRO A 572 0.78 -0.49 6.63
N GLN A 573 -0.06 -0.47 7.67
CA GLN A 573 -1.35 -1.16 7.64
C GLN A 573 -2.27 -0.54 6.59
N LEU A 574 -2.41 0.79 6.59
CA LEU A 574 -3.28 1.48 5.62
C LEU A 574 -2.77 1.28 4.18
N PHE A 575 -1.44 1.36 3.97
CA PHE A 575 -0.85 1.14 2.66
C PHE A 575 -0.98 -0.32 2.18
N SER A 576 -0.96 -1.29 3.09
CA SER A 576 -1.21 -2.70 2.73
C SER A 576 -2.61 -2.93 2.15
N TYR A 577 -3.58 -2.06 2.44
CA TYR A 577 -4.91 -2.12 1.81
C TYR A 577 -4.88 -1.70 0.35
N ALA A 578 -4.01 -0.74 -0.03
CA ALA A 578 -3.75 -0.43 -1.44
C ALA A 578 -3.18 -1.64 -2.20
N TRP A 579 -2.28 -2.39 -1.55
CA TRP A 579 -1.81 -3.67 -2.08
C TRP A 579 -2.93 -4.70 -2.20
N CYS A 580 -3.78 -4.86 -1.19
CA CYS A 580 -4.93 -5.78 -1.25
C CYS A 580 -5.88 -5.43 -2.40
N ALA A 581 -6.19 -4.14 -2.60
CA ALA A 581 -7.04 -3.68 -3.71
C ALA A 581 -6.43 -4.03 -5.08
N VAL A 582 -5.16 -3.68 -5.30
CA VAL A 582 -4.46 -3.94 -6.56
C VAL A 582 -4.29 -5.44 -6.82
N LEU A 583 -3.87 -6.22 -5.82
CA LEU A 583 -3.71 -7.67 -5.95
C LEU A 583 -5.04 -8.37 -6.20
N SER A 584 -6.13 -7.93 -5.56
CA SER A 584 -7.47 -8.43 -5.85
C SER A 584 -7.85 -8.19 -7.32
N GLY A 585 -7.57 -6.99 -7.85
CA GLY A 585 -7.73 -6.71 -9.28
C GLY A 585 -6.89 -7.63 -10.18
N VAL A 586 -5.61 -7.85 -9.85
CA VAL A 586 -4.74 -8.81 -10.56
C VAL A 586 -5.35 -10.22 -10.56
N ILE A 587 -5.82 -10.70 -9.41
CA ILE A 587 -6.41 -12.03 -9.28
C ILE A 587 -7.74 -12.11 -10.05
N ILE A 588 -8.58 -11.08 -10.02
CA ILE A 588 -9.82 -11.00 -10.80
C ILE A 588 -9.52 -11.13 -12.30
N VAL A 589 -8.48 -10.47 -12.82
CA VAL A 589 -8.08 -10.62 -14.23
C VAL A 589 -7.69 -12.06 -14.55
N GLU A 590 -6.93 -12.73 -13.67
CA GLU A 590 -6.56 -14.13 -13.86
C GLU A 590 -7.77 -15.06 -13.76
N LEU A 591 -8.68 -14.85 -12.81
CA LEU A 591 -9.94 -15.60 -12.69
C LEU A 591 -10.81 -15.43 -13.93
N ALA A 592 -11.00 -14.19 -14.41
CA ALA A 592 -11.76 -13.87 -15.61
C ALA A 592 -11.17 -14.57 -16.84
N LYS A 593 -9.84 -14.62 -16.95
CA LYS A 593 -9.14 -15.36 -18.00
C LYS A 593 -9.41 -16.87 -17.94
N GLU A 594 -9.33 -17.49 -16.76
CA GLU A 594 -9.64 -18.91 -16.61
C GLU A 594 -11.12 -19.23 -16.91
N LEU A 595 -12.00 -18.25 -16.67
CA LEU A 595 -13.42 -18.29 -17.05
C LEU A 595 -13.67 -17.89 -18.52
N ARG A 596 -12.59 -17.80 -19.33
CA ARG A 596 -12.59 -17.57 -20.78
C ARG A 596 -13.13 -16.21 -21.23
N MET A 597 -13.15 -15.23 -20.35
CA MET A 597 -13.55 -13.86 -20.68
C MET A 597 -12.54 -13.20 -21.64
N THR A 598 -13.01 -12.24 -22.45
CA THR A 598 -12.11 -11.45 -23.31
C THR A 598 -11.18 -10.58 -22.48
N ALA A 599 -10.03 -10.21 -23.04
CA ALA A 599 -9.10 -9.24 -22.46
C ALA A 599 -9.80 -7.94 -22.01
N ARG A 600 -10.71 -7.42 -22.83
CA ARG A 600 -11.49 -6.20 -22.51
C ARG A 600 -12.43 -6.43 -21.34
N ALA A 601 -13.14 -7.56 -21.31
CA ALA A 601 -14.03 -7.89 -20.22
C ALA A 601 -13.25 -8.03 -18.91
N SER A 602 -12.14 -8.77 -18.92
CA SER A 602 -11.28 -8.93 -17.76
C SER A 602 -10.75 -7.60 -17.22
N LEU A 603 -10.33 -6.68 -18.09
CA LEU A 603 -9.94 -5.32 -17.70
C LEU A 603 -11.11 -4.56 -17.06
N VAL A 604 -12.28 -4.54 -17.70
CA VAL A 604 -13.45 -3.81 -17.21
C VAL A 604 -13.90 -4.34 -15.86
N VAL A 605 -13.95 -5.66 -15.64
CA VAL A 605 -14.32 -6.24 -14.34
C VAL A 605 -13.36 -5.81 -13.24
N ALA A 606 -12.05 -5.93 -13.49
CA ALA A 606 -11.03 -5.59 -12.49
C ALA A 606 -10.98 -4.09 -12.19
N VAL A 607 -11.16 -3.24 -13.21
CA VAL A 607 -11.28 -1.79 -13.03
C VAL A 607 -12.56 -1.45 -12.28
N PHE A 608 -13.69 -2.07 -12.64
CA PHE A 608 -14.95 -1.80 -11.98
C PHE A 608 -14.91 -2.21 -10.50
N TYR A 609 -14.26 -3.34 -10.18
CA TYR A 609 -13.95 -3.70 -8.80
C TYR A 609 -13.14 -2.60 -8.07
N LEU A 610 -12.04 -2.12 -8.66
CA LEU A 610 -11.27 -1.02 -8.05
C LEU A 610 -12.12 0.24 -7.86
N LEU A 611 -12.95 0.59 -8.85
CA LEU A 611 -13.85 1.73 -8.77
C LEU A 611 -14.91 1.58 -7.68
N THR A 612 -15.26 0.36 -7.24
CA THR A 612 -16.13 0.17 -6.08
C THR A 612 -15.48 0.57 -4.75
N LEU A 613 -14.14 0.67 -4.69
CA LEU A 613 -13.40 0.92 -3.45
C LEU A 613 -13.11 2.40 -3.18
N PHE A 614 -13.22 3.26 -4.18
CA PHE A 614 -12.91 4.69 -4.09
C PHE A 614 -14.09 5.67 -3.83
N PRO A 615 -15.38 5.28 -3.88
CA PRO A 615 -16.46 6.14 -3.41
C PRO A 615 -16.25 6.51 -1.94
N TYR A 616 -16.72 7.69 -1.51
CA TYR A 616 -16.26 8.31 -0.26
C TYR A 616 -16.43 7.43 0.97
N LEU A 617 -17.61 6.81 1.15
CA LEU A 617 -17.89 5.99 2.33
C LEU A 617 -17.02 4.72 2.34
N ILE A 618 -16.96 4.04 1.20
CA ILE A 618 -16.20 2.79 1.07
C ILE A 618 -14.70 3.07 1.15
N TYR A 619 -14.22 4.18 0.59
CA TYR A 619 -12.83 4.60 0.69
C TYR A 619 -12.40 4.76 2.14
N MET A 620 -13.22 5.43 2.95
CA MET A 620 -12.94 5.59 4.39
C MET A 620 -12.87 4.24 5.09
N TYR A 621 -13.84 3.34 4.85
CA TYR A 621 -13.86 2.03 5.51
C TYR A 621 -12.73 1.11 5.05
N TYR A 622 -12.50 1.02 3.74
CA TYR A 622 -11.54 0.11 3.14
C TYR A 622 -10.09 0.56 3.36
N PHE A 623 -9.81 1.86 3.24
CA PHE A 623 -8.43 2.37 3.27
C PHE A 623 -8.04 3.12 4.55
N ARG A 624 -8.97 3.66 5.35
CA ARG A 624 -8.64 4.54 6.49
C ARG A 624 -9.02 4.01 7.87
N PHE A 625 -9.93 3.04 7.96
CA PHE A 625 -10.46 2.57 9.26
C PHE A 625 -9.66 1.43 9.92
N GLY A 626 -8.67 0.86 9.22
CA GLY A 626 -7.88 -0.23 9.80
C GLY A 626 -8.65 -1.56 9.88
N LEU A 627 -9.51 -1.85 8.91
CA LEU A 627 -10.36 -3.05 8.90
C LEU A 627 -9.67 -4.32 8.34
N ILE A 628 -10.29 -5.47 8.56
CA ILE A 628 -9.76 -6.80 8.21
C ILE A 628 -10.13 -7.27 6.80
N GLU A 629 -11.21 -6.73 6.24
CA GLU A 629 -11.84 -7.16 4.98
C GLU A 629 -10.93 -7.10 3.76
N PRO A 630 -10.01 -6.11 3.61
CA PRO A 630 -9.08 -6.09 2.49
C PRO A 630 -8.24 -7.39 2.41
N PHE A 631 -7.65 -7.82 3.53
CA PHE A 631 -6.82 -9.02 3.59
C PHE A 631 -7.62 -10.29 3.37
N SER A 632 -8.76 -10.44 4.06
CA SER A 632 -9.58 -11.65 3.95
C SER A 632 -10.14 -11.83 2.54
N THR A 633 -10.55 -10.74 1.88
CA THR A 633 -11.09 -10.78 0.52
C THR A 633 -10.01 -11.13 -0.50
N THR A 634 -8.80 -10.56 -0.39
CA THR A 634 -7.68 -10.92 -1.28
C THR A 634 -7.29 -12.40 -1.12
N LEU A 635 -7.24 -12.92 0.12
CA LEU A 635 -6.93 -14.33 0.37
C LEU A 635 -8.03 -15.27 -0.13
N LEU A 636 -9.30 -14.88 0.00
CA LEU A 636 -10.43 -15.62 -0.56
C LEU A 636 -10.33 -15.72 -2.09
N LEU A 637 -9.98 -14.62 -2.77
CA LEU A 637 -9.73 -14.63 -4.21
C LEU A 637 -8.53 -15.52 -4.60
N LEU A 638 -7.47 -15.54 -3.79
CA LEU A 638 -6.37 -16.48 -3.98
C LEU A 638 -6.83 -17.94 -3.82
N THR A 639 -7.73 -18.22 -2.88
CA THR A 639 -8.34 -19.54 -2.75
C THR A 639 -9.08 -19.93 -4.02
N TYR A 640 -9.89 -19.03 -4.60
CA TYR A 640 -10.57 -19.29 -5.88
C TYR A 640 -9.57 -19.55 -7.00
N TYR A 641 -8.54 -18.71 -7.11
CA TYR A 641 -7.53 -18.84 -8.15
C TYR A 641 -6.79 -20.18 -8.07
N PHE A 642 -6.35 -20.57 -6.87
CA PHE A 642 -5.67 -21.84 -6.68
C PHE A 642 -6.61 -23.04 -6.85
N ALA A 643 -7.89 -22.91 -6.50
CA ALA A 643 -8.90 -23.94 -6.75
C ALA A 643 -9.07 -24.20 -8.25
N ILE A 644 -9.28 -23.14 -9.06
CA ILE A 644 -9.37 -23.25 -10.52
C ILE A 644 -8.10 -23.84 -11.12
N LYS A 645 -6.92 -23.41 -10.63
CA LYS A 645 -5.62 -23.96 -11.05
C LYS A 645 -5.32 -25.37 -10.52
N ARG A 646 -6.23 -25.97 -9.74
CA ARG A 646 -6.07 -27.28 -9.08
C ARG A 646 -4.80 -27.39 -8.23
N ARG A 647 -4.33 -26.27 -7.66
CA ARG A 647 -3.21 -26.22 -6.71
C ARG A 647 -3.73 -26.39 -5.29
N ILE A 648 -4.16 -27.62 -4.98
CA ILE A 648 -4.91 -27.93 -3.75
C ILE A 648 -4.18 -27.50 -2.47
N GLN A 649 -2.85 -27.65 -2.38
CA GLN A 649 -2.08 -27.21 -1.20
C GLN A 649 -2.14 -25.69 -0.98
N SER A 650 -1.99 -24.90 -2.04
CA SER A 650 -2.04 -23.42 -1.96
C SER A 650 -3.47 -22.93 -1.73
N MET A 651 -4.45 -23.59 -2.35
CA MET A 651 -5.87 -23.36 -2.07
C MET A 651 -6.18 -23.63 -0.60
N PHE A 652 -5.68 -24.73 -0.05
CA PHE A 652 -5.89 -25.09 1.36
C PHE A 652 -5.28 -24.07 2.32
N LEU A 653 -4.01 -23.69 2.10
CA LEU A 653 -3.34 -22.69 2.93
C LEU A 653 -4.04 -21.33 2.89
N SER A 654 -4.36 -20.82 1.68
CA SER A 654 -5.11 -19.57 1.55
C SER A 654 -6.52 -19.65 2.16
N GLY A 655 -7.17 -20.81 2.06
CA GLY A 655 -8.47 -21.06 2.68
C GLY A 655 -8.41 -20.98 4.20
N ILE A 656 -7.48 -21.69 4.86
CA ILE A 656 -7.30 -21.59 6.32
C ILE A 656 -7.06 -20.15 6.74
N LEU A 657 -6.14 -19.44 6.07
CA LEU A 657 -5.82 -18.05 6.40
C LEU A 657 -7.03 -17.13 6.23
N THR A 658 -7.84 -17.35 5.20
CA THR A 658 -9.09 -16.60 4.98
C THR A 658 -10.04 -16.78 6.16
N VAL A 659 -10.26 -18.01 6.61
CA VAL A 659 -11.21 -18.27 7.71
C VAL A 659 -10.66 -17.85 9.07
N LEU A 660 -9.35 -17.93 9.30
CA LEU A 660 -8.69 -17.41 10.50
C LEU A 660 -8.73 -15.87 10.59
N LEU A 661 -8.83 -15.18 9.45
CA LEU A 661 -9.14 -13.75 9.42
C LEU A 661 -10.64 -13.50 9.63
N ARG A 662 -11.50 -14.22 8.90
CA ARG A 662 -12.95 -13.99 8.89
C ARG A 662 -13.68 -15.33 8.94
N MET A 663 -14.11 -15.75 10.13
CA MET A 663 -14.74 -17.06 10.28
C MET A 663 -16.10 -17.17 9.59
N ASP A 664 -16.80 -16.04 9.44
CA ASP A 664 -18.05 -15.96 8.68
C ASP A 664 -17.85 -16.21 7.18
N TYR A 665 -16.59 -16.22 6.68
CA TYR A 665 -16.26 -16.65 5.32
C TYR A 665 -16.12 -18.18 5.19
N LEU A 666 -16.27 -18.95 6.26
CA LEU A 666 -16.11 -20.42 6.24
C LEU A 666 -16.93 -21.07 5.11
N GLY A 667 -18.21 -20.69 4.97
CA GLY A 667 -19.09 -21.28 3.95
C GLY A 667 -18.61 -20.99 2.52
N ILE A 668 -18.21 -19.75 2.25
CA ILE A 668 -17.73 -19.34 0.92
C ILE A 668 -16.34 -19.90 0.59
N THR A 669 -15.46 -20.00 1.58
CA THR A 669 -14.15 -20.66 1.44
C THR A 669 -14.29 -22.16 1.25
N PHE A 670 -15.29 -22.79 1.89
CA PHE A 670 -15.60 -24.19 1.70
C PHE A 670 -16.11 -24.46 0.28
N ALA A 671 -17.09 -23.66 -0.18
CA ALA A 671 -17.66 -23.79 -1.51
C ALA A 671 -16.65 -23.50 -2.63
N ALA A 672 -15.58 -22.74 -2.36
CA ALA A 672 -14.47 -22.52 -3.31
C ALA A 672 -13.91 -23.82 -3.88
N PHE A 673 -13.97 -24.92 -3.13
CA PHE A 673 -13.51 -26.24 -3.58
C PHE A 673 -14.23 -26.73 -4.84
N LEU A 674 -15.48 -26.29 -5.06
CA LEU A 674 -16.23 -26.57 -6.30
C LEU A 674 -15.46 -26.10 -7.54
N LEU A 675 -14.69 -25.02 -7.45
CA LEU A 675 -13.92 -24.50 -8.59
C LEU A 675 -12.82 -25.45 -9.08
N ALA A 676 -12.41 -26.45 -8.27
CA ALA A 676 -11.48 -27.47 -8.70
C ALA A 676 -12.08 -28.47 -9.71
N SER A 677 -13.42 -28.54 -9.83
CA SER A 677 -14.13 -29.38 -10.79
C SER A 677 -14.08 -28.84 -12.22
N MET A 678 -14.73 -29.53 -13.16
CA MET A 678 -15.09 -28.95 -14.47
C MET A 678 -16.28 -27.98 -14.31
N PRO A 679 -16.43 -26.99 -15.22
CA PRO A 679 -17.60 -26.11 -15.25
C PRO A 679 -18.91 -26.90 -15.34
N MET A 680 -19.92 -26.48 -14.57
CA MET A 680 -21.22 -27.15 -14.52
C MET A 680 -22.22 -26.34 -15.34
N LEU A 681 -22.45 -26.80 -16.58
CA LEU A 681 -23.24 -26.11 -17.60
C LEU A 681 -24.48 -26.92 -17.99
N GLY A 682 -25.42 -26.27 -18.69
CA GLY A 682 -26.63 -26.91 -19.20
C GLY A 682 -27.89 -26.54 -18.43
N LEU A 683 -28.99 -27.22 -18.77
CA LEU A 683 -30.30 -27.03 -18.15
C LEU A 683 -30.29 -27.40 -16.66
N LEU A 684 -31.34 -27.03 -15.93
CA LEU A 684 -31.44 -27.23 -14.48
C LEU A 684 -31.07 -28.66 -14.05
N LYS A 685 -31.73 -29.67 -14.64
CA LYS A 685 -31.50 -31.08 -14.30
C LYS A 685 -30.08 -31.55 -14.65
N GLU A 686 -29.50 -31.06 -15.74
CA GLU A 686 -28.17 -31.45 -16.21
C GLU A 686 -27.08 -30.90 -15.30
N ALA A 687 -27.15 -29.60 -14.98
CA ALA A 687 -26.14 -28.94 -14.15
C ALA A 687 -26.18 -29.46 -12.70
N TRP A 688 -27.37 -29.64 -12.13
CA TRP A 688 -27.51 -30.25 -10.80
C TRP A 688 -27.13 -31.74 -10.80
N GLY A 689 -27.43 -32.49 -11.87
CA GLY A 689 -26.93 -33.85 -12.04
C GLY A 689 -25.41 -33.92 -12.00
N GLN A 690 -24.73 -33.06 -12.77
CA GLN A 690 -23.26 -32.94 -12.74
C GLN A 690 -22.73 -32.60 -11.33
N PHE A 691 -23.41 -31.70 -10.60
CA PHE A 691 -23.06 -31.37 -9.23
C PHE A 691 -23.16 -32.56 -8.29
N PHE A 692 -24.29 -33.28 -8.26
CA PHE A 692 -24.49 -34.43 -7.39
C PHE A 692 -23.58 -35.60 -7.75
N ASP A 693 -23.34 -35.85 -9.04
CA ASP A 693 -22.39 -36.87 -9.50
C ASP A 693 -20.97 -36.54 -9.05
N TRP A 694 -20.56 -35.26 -9.17
CA TRP A 694 -19.26 -34.82 -8.71
C TRP A 694 -19.14 -34.92 -7.19
N LEU A 695 -20.18 -34.53 -6.44
CA LEU A 695 -20.21 -34.60 -4.98
C LEU A 695 -20.09 -36.05 -4.50
N GLY A 696 -20.84 -36.97 -5.09
CA GLY A 696 -20.78 -38.40 -4.78
C GLY A 696 -19.39 -39.01 -5.03
N LYS A 697 -18.67 -38.55 -6.06
CA LYS A 697 -17.30 -39.01 -6.35
C LYS A 697 -16.24 -38.40 -5.40
N ASN A 698 -16.47 -37.19 -4.88
CA ASN A 698 -15.45 -36.43 -4.15
C ASN A 698 -15.76 -36.20 -2.66
N TRP A 699 -16.81 -36.82 -2.10
CA TRP A 699 -17.25 -36.56 -0.73
C TRP A 699 -16.16 -36.76 0.34
N LYS A 700 -15.27 -37.75 0.17
CA LYS A 700 -14.17 -37.99 1.13
C LYS A 700 -13.17 -36.84 1.16
N LEU A 701 -12.82 -36.32 -0.02
CA LEU A 701 -11.91 -35.18 -0.17
C LEU A 701 -12.57 -33.90 0.38
N LEU A 702 -13.87 -33.73 0.12
CA LEU A 702 -14.68 -32.64 0.66
C LEU A 702 -14.75 -32.69 2.20
N ALA A 703 -14.97 -33.87 2.78
CA ALA A 703 -14.95 -34.07 4.23
C ALA A 703 -13.57 -33.77 4.81
N GLY A 704 -12.49 -34.23 4.17
CA GLY A 704 -11.12 -33.89 4.56
C GLY A 704 -10.86 -32.38 4.53
N TYR A 705 -11.30 -31.70 3.47
CA TYR A 705 -11.18 -30.25 3.33
C TYR A 705 -11.97 -29.50 4.40
N MET A 706 -13.22 -29.92 4.68
CA MET A 706 -14.05 -29.35 5.73
C MET A 706 -13.41 -29.49 7.11
N THR A 707 -12.97 -30.69 7.47
CA THR A 707 -12.29 -30.95 8.74
C THR A 707 -11.07 -30.07 8.89
N ALA A 708 -10.28 -29.95 7.83
CA ALA A 708 -9.02 -29.25 7.87
C ALA A 708 -9.20 -27.71 7.88
N LEU A 709 -10.30 -27.17 7.34
CA LEU A 709 -10.71 -25.78 7.53
C LEU A 709 -11.26 -25.50 8.93
N CYS A 710 -12.10 -26.39 9.48
CA CYS A 710 -12.77 -26.19 10.77
C CYS A 710 -11.85 -26.43 11.98
N LEU A 711 -10.88 -27.34 11.87
CA LEU A 711 -10.05 -27.75 13.00
C LEU A 711 -9.27 -26.59 13.67
N PRO A 712 -8.54 -25.72 12.93
CA PRO A 712 -7.83 -24.61 13.55
C PRO A 712 -8.76 -23.65 14.31
N ILE A 713 -9.95 -23.40 13.77
CA ILE A 713 -10.97 -22.53 14.35
C ILE A 713 -11.49 -23.13 15.65
N LEU A 714 -11.86 -24.41 15.62
CA LEU A 714 -12.37 -25.12 16.78
C LEU A 714 -11.34 -25.18 17.90
N LEU A 715 -10.05 -25.37 17.58
CA LEU A 715 -8.97 -25.37 18.57
C LEU A 715 -8.81 -24.00 19.24
N VAL A 716 -8.87 -22.91 18.48
CA VAL A 716 -8.78 -21.55 19.03
C VAL A 716 -9.98 -21.23 19.91
N ILE A 717 -11.20 -21.50 19.42
CA ILE A 717 -12.43 -21.27 20.17
C ILE A 717 -12.45 -22.10 21.45
N LEU A 718 -12.09 -23.39 21.37
CA LEU A 718 -11.99 -24.27 22.54
C LEU A 718 -10.95 -23.75 23.54
N GLY A 719 -9.80 -23.28 23.06
CA GLY A 719 -8.79 -22.65 23.90
C GLY A 719 -9.37 -21.48 24.70
N TYR A 720 -10.07 -20.55 24.05
CA TYR A 720 -10.68 -19.43 24.77
C TYR A 720 -11.77 -19.87 25.75
N PHE A 721 -12.64 -20.82 25.39
CA PHE A 721 -13.66 -21.33 26.31
C PHE A 721 -13.07 -22.04 27.53
N LEU A 722 -11.94 -22.75 27.38
CA LEU A 722 -11.30 -23.47 28.48
C LEU A 722 -10.50 -22.54 29.39
N PHE A 723 -9.83 -21.52 28.83
CA PHE A 723 -8.87 -20.70 29.57
C PHE A 723 -9.41 -19.32 29.97
N VAL A 724 -10.51 -18.84 29.40
CA VAL A 724 -11.08 -17.53 29.71
C VAL A 724 -12.50 -17.66 30.26
N PRO A 725 -12.71 -17.41 31.57
CA PRO A 725 -14.04 -17.42 32.18
C PRO A 725 -14.97 -16.42 31.50
N ASN A 726 -16.23 -16.82 31.28
CA ASN A 726 -17.27 -15.99 30.65
C ASN A 726 -16.92 -15.49 29.23
N TYR A 727 -16.06 -16.20 28.49
CA TYR A 727 -15.80 -15.88 27.09
C TYR A 727 -17.11 -15.90 26.28
N MET A 728 -17.38 -14.79 25.59
CA MET A 728 -18.49 -14.67 24.65
C MET A 728 -17.92 -14.60 23.23
N LEU A 729 -18.38 -15.52 22.38
CA LEU A 729 -17.93 -15.59 20.99
C LEU A 729 -18.44 -14.38 20.18
N ASN A 730 -19.71 -14.01 20.36
CA ASN A 730 -20.33 -12.89 19.65
C ASN A 730 -20.51 -11.68 20.57
N ALA A 731 -20.48 -10.49 19.98
CA ALA A 731 -20.86 -9.28 20.68
C ALA A 731 -22.40 -9.18 20.76
N PRO A 732 -22.99 -8.66 21.86
CA PRO A 732 -24.44 -8.62 22.04
C PRO A 732 -25.22 -7.88 20.94
N ASP A 733 -24.59 -6.96 20.22
CA ASP A 733 -25.18 -6.24 19.09
C ASP A 733 -25.24 -7.08 17.81
N THR A 734 -24.35 -8.06 17.67
CA THR A 734 -24.28 -9.00 16.54
C THR A 734 -25.19 -10.22 16.70
N ASP A 735 -25.85 -10.37 17.85
CA ASP A 735 -26.79 -11.46 18.07
C ASP A 735 -28.11 -11.23 17.30
N GLN A 736 -28.65 -12.32 16.78
CA GLN A 736 -29.98 -12.31 16.18
C GLN A 736 -31.04 -12.04 17.26
N LYS A 737 -31.76 -10.93 17.14
CA LYS A 737 -32.76 -10.52 18.12
C LYS A 737 -34.06 -11.31 17.99
N SER A 738 -34.36 -11.83 16.80
CA SER A 738 -35.61 -12.54 16.49
C SER A 738 -35.52 -13.29 15.17
N LEU A 739 -36.47 -14.19 14.90
CA LEU A 739 -36.56 -14.86 13.58
C LEU A 739 -36.81 -13.87 12.42
N THR A 740 -37.43 -12.72 12.69
CA THR A 740 -37.68 -11.68 11.69
C THR A 740 -36.44 -10.85 11.36
N SER A 741 -35.40 -10.84 12.20
CA SER A 741 -34.14 -10.18 11.89
C SER A 741 -33.23 -10.99 10.95
N ILE A 742 -33.52 -12.27 10.73
CA ILE A 742 -32.76 -13.13 9.81
C ILE A 742 -32.93 -12.68 8.35
N PRO A 743 -34.16 -12.51 7.80
CA PRO A 743 -34.34 -11.96 6.46
C PRO A 743 -33.70 -10.59 6.27
N GLU A 744 -33.78 -9.73 7.28
CA GLU A 744 -33.15 -8.40 7.26
C GLU A 744 -31.61 -8.52 7.19
N SER A 745 -31.02 -9.43 7.97
CA SER A 745 -29.57 -9.70 7.97
C SER A 745 -29.09 -10.22 6.61
N VAL A 746 -29.83 -11.17 6.04
CA VAL A 746 -29.55 -11.71 4.70
C VAL A 746 -29.68 -10.61 3.64
N PHE A 747 -30.71 -9.76 3.72
CA PHE A 747 -30.88 -8.63 2.82
C PHE A 747 -29.74 -7.61 2.93
N ARG A 748 -29.29 -7.29 4.15
CA ARG A 748 -28.14 -6.38 4.38
C ARG A 748 -26.89 -6.86 3.64
N VAL A 749 -26.63 -8.17 3.62
CA VAL A 749 -25.48 -8.76 2.93
C VAL A 749 -25.66 -8.75 1.41
N ILE A 750 -26.88 -9.04 0.93
CA ILE A 750 -27.17 -9.09 -0.52
C ILE A 750 -27.25 -7.70 -1.15
N ALA A 751 -27.75 -6.70 -0.43
CA ALA A 751 -27.96 -5.35 -0.97
C ALA A 751 -26.84 -4.37 -0.57
N GLY A 752 -25.97 -4.76 0.36
CA GLY A 752 -24.96 -3.88 0.92
C GLY A 752 -25.51 -2.87 1.93
N GLY A 753 -26.72 -3.07 2.46
CA GLY A 753 -27.28 -2.21 3.50
C GLY A 753 -28.74 -2.49 3.86
N THR A 754 -29.28 -1.77 4.85
CA THR A 754 -30.73 -1.76 5.08
C THR A 754 -31.44 -0.97 3.99
N MET A 755 -32.77 -1.10 3.91
CA MET A 755 -33.56 -0.30 2.96
C MET A 755 -33.40 1.21 3.20
N GLU A 756 -33.23 1.63 4.46
CA GLU A 756 -32.99 3.05 4.79
C GLU A 756 -31.59 3.47 4.37
N ASP A 757 -30.56 2.66 4.64
CA ASP A 757 -29.19 2.97 4.19
C ASP A 757 -29.11 3.09 2.67
N LEU A 758 -29.81 2.22 1.94
CA LEU A 758 -29.90 2.30 0.48
C LEU A 758 -30.56 3.62 0.07
N ARG A 759 -31.69 3.97 0.67
CA ARG A 759 -32.39 5.23 0.37
C ARG A 759 -31.50 6.45 0.64
N THR A 760 -30.81 6.48 1.77
CA THR A 760 -29.87 7.54 2.14
C THR A 760 -28.69 7.57 1.17
N ASN A 761 -28.09 6.43 0.84
CA ASN A 761 -26.96 6.39 -0.09
C ASN A 761 -27.37 6.81 -1.51
N PHE A 762 -28.55 6.41 -2.00
CA PHE A 762 -29.04 6.88 -3.31
C PHE A 762 -29.35 8.38 -3.36
N THR A 763 -29.60 9.02 -2.21
CA THR A 763 -29.93 10.45 -2.13
C THR A 763 -28.71 11.33 -1.82
N GLU A 764 -27.86 10.90 -0.89
CA GLU A 764 -26.72 11.68 -0.39
C GLU A 764 -25.39 11.29 -1.06
N THR A 765 -25.20 10.01 -1.38
CA THR A 765 -23.94 9.46 -1.92
C THR A 765 -24.19 8.51 -3.12
N PRO A 766 -24.82 9.00 -4.20
CA PRO A 766 -25.32 8.13 -5.27
C PRO A 766 -24.23 7.30 -5.96
N ALA A 767 -22.98 7.79 -6.00
CA ALA A 767 -21.86 7.03 -6.54
C ALA A 767 -21.57 5.76 -5.72
N ASP A 768 -21.61 5.82 -4.39
CA ASP A 768 -21.44 4.66 -3.51
C ASP A 768 -22.51 3.61 -3.80
N ALA A 769 -23.79 4.02 -3.86
CA ALA A 769 -24.91 3.12 -4.14
C ALA A 769 -24.86 2.48 -5.55
N LEU A 770 -24.54 3.27 -6.58
CA LEU A 770 -24.44 2.81 -7.97
C LEU A 770 -23.27 1.85 -8.20
N LEU A 771 -22.17 2.04 -7.47
CA LEU A 771 -20.96 1.22 -7.63
C LEU A 771 -20.93 0.00 -6.70
N THR A 772 -21.80 -0.09 -5.70
CA THR A 772 -21.86 -1.26 -4.80
C THR A 772 -23.21 -1.97 -4.78
N SER A 773 -24.25 -1.33 -4.27
CA SER A 773 -25.55 -1.94 -4.08
C SER A 773 -26.18 -2.41 -5.39
N VAL A 774 -26.05 -1.64 -6.48
CA VAL A 774 -26.58 -2.04 -7.79
C VAL A 774 -25.89 -3.31 -8.33
N PRO A 775 -24.55 -3.38 -8.40
CA PRO A 775 -23.85 -4.61 -8.76
C PRO A 775 -24.21 -5.81 -7.88
N LEU A 776 -24.30 -5.63 -6.56
CA LEU A 776 -24.67 -6.71 -5.63
C LEU A 776 -26.07 -7.26 -5.93
N LEU A 777 -27.07 -6.39 -6.11
CA LEU A 777 -28.45 -6.80 -6.42
C LEU A 777 -28.56 -7.51 -7.77
N ILE A 778 -27.89 -6.99 -8.81
CA ILE A 778 -27.88 -7.62 -10.14
C ILE A 778 -27.14 -8.97 -10.08
N GLY A 779 -25.98 -9.01 -9.42
CA GLY A 779 -25.20 -10.22 -9.21
C GLY A 779 -26.01 -11.29 -8.50
N PHE A 780 -26.68 -10.94 -7.40
CA PHE A 780 -27.55 -11.85 -6.67
C PHE A 780 -28.75 -12.35 -7.51
N ALA A 781 -29.37 -11.49 -8.30
CA ALA A 781 -30.43 -11.92 -9.23
C ALA A 781 -29.91 -12.94 -10.26
N LEU A 782 -28.69 -12.74 -10.78
CA LEU A 782 -28.04 -13.70 -11.67
C LEU A 782 -27.66 -14.99 -10.94
N VAL A 783 -27.24 -14.93 -9.67
CA VAL A 783 -27.00 -16.10 -8.82
C VAL A 783 -28.26 -16.94 -8.70
N LEU A 784 -29.40 -16.34 -8.33
CA LEU A 784 -30.69 -17.04 -8.24
C LEU A 784 -31.11 -17.63 -9.59
N GLY A 785 -30.95 -16.86 -10.68
CA GLY A 785 -31.24 -17.33 -12.03
C GLY A 785 -30.36 -18.53 -12.43
N THR A 786 -29.08 -18.49 -12.08
CA THR A 786 -28.09 -19.53 -12.39
C THR A 786 -28.31 -20.80 -11.56
N VAL A 787 -28.90 -20.69 -10.38
CA VAL A 787 -29.15 -21.83 -9.48
C VAL A 787 -30.52 -22.47 -9.73
N PHE A 788 -31.58 -21.65 -9.91
CA PHE A 788 -32.97 -22.13 -9.92
C PHE A 788 -33.66 -22.12 -11.28
N LEU A 789 -33.39 -21.15 -12.16
CA LEU A 789 -34.12 -20.98 -13.43
C LEU A 789 -33.41 -21.64 -14.61
N ARG A 790 -32.09 -21.42 -14.77
CA ARG A 790 -31.20 -22.04 -15.79
C ARG A 790 -31.79 -22.20 -17.20
N THR A 791 -32.48 -21.18 -17.72
CA THR A 791 -32.99 -21.11 -19.10
C THR A 791 -32.22 -20.06 -19.93
N GLY A 792 -32.35 -20.13 -21.27
CA GLY A 792 -31.76 -19.13 -22.17
C GLY A 792 -30.24 -19.00 -22.03
N ILE A 793 -29.78 -17.81 -21.63
CA ILE A 793 -28.36 -17.50 -21.40
C ILE A 793 -27.86 -18.09 -20.08
N LEU A 794 -28.73 -18.21 -19.06
CA LEU A 794 -28.35 -18.68 -17.72
C LEU A 794 -27.85 -20.14 -17.71
N LYS A 795 -28.25 -20.95 -18.71
CA LYS A 795 -27.73 -22.33 -18.87
C LYS A 795 -26.24 -22.36 -19.27
N GLN A 796 -25.73 -21.26 -19.81
CA GLN A 796 -24.32 -21.09 -20.19
C GLN A 796 -23.46 -20.55 -19.03
N LEU A 797 -24.09 -20.09 -17.94
CA LEU A 797 -23.39 -19.68 -16.73
C LEU A 797 -23.07 -20.90 -15.86
N ASP A 798 -21.86 -20.89 -15.31
CA ASP A 798 -21.34 -21.96 -14.45
C ASP A 798 -22.09 -22.00 -13.12
N LEU A 799 -22.78 -23.11 -12.83
CA LEU A 799 -23.55 -23.31 -11.59
C LEU A 799 -22.70 -23.07 -10.34
N ARG A 800 -21.40 -23.38 -10.40
CA ARG A 800 -20.47 -23.31 -9.27
C ARG A 800 -20.36 -21.90 -8.70
N LEU A 801 -20.34 -20.87 -9.56
CA LEU A 801 -20.25 -19.48 -9.13
C LEU A 801 -21.48 -19.05 -8.32
N GLY A 802 -22.67 -19.50 -8.73
CA GLY A 802 -23.91 -19.25 -7.98
C GLY A 802 -23.93 -19.95 -6.62
N LEU A 803 -23.48 -21.21 -6.56
CA LEU A 803 -23.40 -21.96 -5.30
C LEU A 803 -22.39 -21.33 -4.32
N ILE A 804 -21.25 -20.84 -4.82
CA ILE A 804 -20.25 -20.15 -4.01
C ILE A 804 -20.84 -18.86 -3.43
N ALA A 805 -21.47 -18.01 -4.24
CA ALA A 805 -22.08 -16.78 -3.74
C ALA A 805 -23.14 -17.05 -2.64
N LEU A 806 -24.02 -18.04 -2.85
CA LEU A 806 -25.05 -18.41 -1.86
C LEU A 806 -24.47 -18.98 -0.56
N SER A 807 -23.30 -19.62 -0.62
CA SER A 807 -22.69 -20.26 0.56
C SER A 807 -22.17 -19.29 1.62
N LEU A 808 -22.15 -17.98 1.35
CA LEU A 808 -21.86 -16.94 2.33
C LEU A 808 -23.05 -16.69 3.28
N LEU A 809 -24.28 -16.82 2.79
CA LEU A 809 -25.49 -16.43 3.51
C LEU A 809 -25.77 -17.22 4.81
N PRO A 810 -25.45 -18.52 4.93
CA PRO A 810 -25.71 -19.29 6.15
C PRO A 810 -25.09 -18.70 7.42
N ALA A 811 -23.91 -18.05 7.33
CA ALA A 811 -23.30 -17.40 8.49
C ALA A 811 -24.21 -16.32 9.09
N TYR A 812 -24.96 -15.62 8.24
CA TYR A 812 -25.83 -14.51 8.62
C TYR A 812 -27.23 -14.93 9.07
N ILE A 813 -27.50 -16.24 9.08
CA ILE A 813 -28.62 -16.81 9.83
C ILE A 813 -28.33 -16.76 11.33
N PHE A 814 -27.05 -16.89 11.71
CA PHE A 814 -26.61 -16.91 13.11
C PHE A 814 -26.06 -15.57 13.59
N VAL A 815 -25.48 -14.78 12.68
CA VAL A 815 -24.84 -13.50 13.00
C VAL A 815 -25.58 -12.36 12.30
N ARG A 816 -25.88 -11.29 13.04
CA ARG A 816 -26.44 -10.06 12.50
C ARG A 816 -25.32 -9.14 12.01
N PRO A 817 -25.33 -8.71 10.73
CA PRO A 817 -24.43 -7.66 10.25
C PRO A 817 -24.73 -6.33 10.97
N THR A 818 -23.75 -5.77 11.66
CA THR A 818 -23.84 -4.48 12.34
C THR A 818 -22.78 -3.50 11.83
N VAL A 819 -23.17 -2.23 11.69
CA VAL A 819 -22.30 -1.08 11.39
C VAL A 819 -21.58 -1.14 10.02
N TYR A 820 -21.20 0.02 9.47
CA TYR A 820 -20.30 0.19 8.31
C TYR A 820 -20.70 -0.57 7.03
N LEU A 821 -21.89 -0.33 6.51
CA LEU A 821 -22.36 -0.95 5.27
C LEU A 821 -21.65 -0.33 4.04
N PRO A 822 -21.28 -1.09 2.99
CA PRO A 822 -21.59 -2.51 2.68
C PRO A 822 -20.50 -3.52 3.10
N ARG A 823 -19.81 -3.34 4.23
CA ARG A 823 -18.66 -4.16 4.68
C ARG A 823 -18.85 -5.68 4.52
N PHE A 824 -19.99 -6.22 4.94
CA PHE A 824 -20.27 -7.67 4.92
C PHE A 824 -20.55 -8.23 3.51
N SER A 825 -20.70 -7.34 2.52
CA SER A 825 -20.98 -7.66 1.12
C SER A 825 -19.73 -7.58 0.23
N LEU A 826 -18.64 -6.97 0.72
CA LEU A 826 -17.36 -6.90 0.03
C LEU A 826 -16.84 -8.24 -0.55
N PRO A 827 -16.98 -9.41 0.11
CA PRO A 827 -16.53 -10.68 -0.47
C PRO A 827 -17.39 -11.17 -1.64
N LEU A 828 -18.63 -10.69 -1.77
CA LEU A 828 -19.52 -11.04 -2.88
C LEU A 828 -19.21 -10.24 -4.15
N LEU A 829 -18.81 -8.97 -3.99
CA LEU A 829 -18.56 -8.05 -5.11
C LEU A 829 -17.71 -8.68 -6.23
N PRO A 830 -16.54 -9.29 -5.99
CA PRO A 830 -15.75 -9.88 -7.08
C PRO A 830 -16.50 -10.96 -7.87
N ILE A 831 -17.25 -11.84 -7.21
CA ILE A 831 -18.01 -12.91 -7.88
C ILE A 831 -19.18 -12.33 -8.65
N ASP A 832 -19.91 -11.39 -8.05
CA ASP A 832 -21.05 -10.72 -8.68
C ASP A 832 -20.61 -9.99 -9.94
N LEU A 833 -19.49 -9.27 -9.90
CA LEU A 833 -18.93 -8.58 -11.06
C LEU A 833 -18.47 -9.54 -12.16
N ILE A 834 -17.88 -10.68 -11.80
CA ILE A 834 -17.53 -11.74 -12.75
C ILE A 834 -18.79 -12.32 -13.40
N LEU A 835 -19.83 -12.64 -12.61
CA LEU A 835 -21.10 -13.20 -13.10
C LEU A 835 -21.83 -12.24 -14.03
N ILE A 836 -21.95 -10.96 -13.64
CA ILE A 836 -22.52 -9.90 -14.48
C ILE A 836 -21.79 -9.83 -15.81
N SER A 837 -20.45 -9.83 -15.75
CA SER A 837 -19.65 -9.68 -16.96
C SER A 837 -19.72 -10.90 -17.87
N LEU A 838 -19.76 -12.12 -17.31
CA LEU A 838 -20.01 -13.34 -18.08
C LEU A 838 -21.37 -13.30 -18.77
N PHE A 839 -22.42 -12.90 -18.03
CA PHE A 839 -23.76 -12.74 -18.58
C PHE A 839 -23.78 -11.73 -19.74
N LEU A 840 -23.12 -10.58 -19.60
CA LEU A 840 -22.99 -9.59 -20.67
C LEU A 840 -22.18 -10.11 -21.87
N CYS A 841 -21.13 -10.91 -21.65
CA CYS A 841 -20.38 -11.54 -22.74
C CYS A 841 -21.27 -12.49 -23.55
N HIS A 842 -22.13 -13.27 -22.89
CA HIS A 842 -23.06 -14.18 -23.55
C HIS A 842 -24.24 -13.48 -24.23
N LEU A 843 -24.67 -12.31 -23.73
CA LEU A 843 -25.68 -11.48 -24.38
C LEU A 843 -25.19 -10.91 -25.72
N ASN A 844 -23.89 -10.61 -25.84
CA ASN A 844 -23.32 -9.98 -27.03
C ASN A 844 -22.03 -10.68 -27.51
N PRO A 845 -22.15 -11.91 -28.06
CA PRO A 845 -21.00 -12.71 -28.45
C PRO A 845 -20.17 -12.07 -29.59
N GLY A 846 -20.72 -11.13 -30.37
CA GLY A 846 -19.98 -10.47 -31.46
C GLY A 846 -18.99 -9.38 -31.00
N LYS A 847 -19.22 -8.74 -29.85
CA LYS A 847 -18.35 -7.67 -29.31
C LYS A 847 -17.50 -8.12 -28.12
N TRP A 848 -17.93 -9.18 -27.43
CA TRP A 848 -17.32 -9.69 -26.19
C TRP A 848 -17.14 -11.21 -26.20
N ALA A 849 -16.94 -11.81 -27.39
CA ALA A 849 -16.85 -13.26 -27.60
C ALA A 849 -15.94 -13.95 -26.57
N LEU A 850 -16.44 -14.97 -25.87
CA LEU A 850 -15.55 -15.87 -25.11
C LEU A 850 -14.45 -16.39 -26.03
N GLN A 851 -13.21 -16.48 -25.53
CA GLN A 851 -12.10 -16.99 -26.34
C GLN A 851 -12.46 -18.37 -26.89
N GLN A 852 -12.66 -18.46 -28.21
CA GLN A 852 -12.81 -19.72 -28.91
C GLN A 852 -11.40 -20.25 -29.20
N SER A 853 -10.97 -21.25 -28.44
CA SER A 853 -9.84 -22.11 -28.83
C SER A 853 -10.29 -23.56 -28.77
N GLN A 854 -9.87 -24.32 -29.77
CA GLN A 854 -10.04 -25.78 -29.81
C GLN A 854 -9.54 -26.39 -28.49
N PRO A 855 -10.21 -27.43 -27.97
CA PRO A 855 -9.72 -28.13 -26.79
C PRO A 855 -8.29 -28.61 -27.07
N GLU A 856 -7.32 -28.12 -26.31
CA GLU A 856 -6.04 -28.83 -26.20
C GLU A 856 -6.34 -30.18 -25.54
N PRO A 857 -5.84 -31.30 -26.11
CA PRO A 857 -6.11 -32.65 -25.60
C PRO A 857 -5.55 -32.91 -24.20
#